data_AF-A0A8S1EWH0-F1
#
_entry.id   AF-A0A8S1EWH0-F1
#
_cell.length_a   1.000
_cell.length_b   1.000
_cell.length_c   1.000
_cell.angle_alpha   90.00
_cell.angle_beta   90.00
_cell.angle_gamma   90.00
#
_symmetry.space_group_name_H-M   'P 1'
#
loop_
_entity.id
_entity.type
_entity.pdbx_description
1 polymer ?
#
loop_
_entity_poly.entity_id
_entity_poly.type
_entity_poly.pdbx_seq_one_letter_code
_entity_poly.pdbx_strand_id
1 'polypeptide(L)'
;MEIEACIRENIPWAKLSEDIRVMLGNSSKEYEKRVFDYSIRNQLRYKGNLVRHVKKSEELYYELLMRFSESHLMLFPYHLSDIVVSGLRISPFSYYINILSEMLNQEKSYDSLPNFTAADAMRLLGIGRNQYIELMNQTRSNRKFLRRNKTAKELLPQKPAKINIEPWWKACAGAVLESDIKILSEEEKEVIDMLLDSGPTESGTLPHTVVTTLFNRGLIYFDVPVYENDYVYVAPLDGFVMNRVLGDYFETLLYKIFVAIDDQTTVLEMSNVLHIDLQLVKNAISLFCRLGFARKRVTGAENLTIHTSWNSYSMISSPTSPTSPTSTQMTTSATEDINELTKTLLRMDEDDSEDVLSPVGDDHILRASSPNPSLNTSIDSAPSVPSSNPPTSDVGTVNRAAFIFDSTLTAFLMMGNLSASLKGHAVALFEVGKLADEQMRDFLEQLECVNQFAEGDAQRYSMHATALLDSLKSLRQDREADLVRGESLLTLDDKSRKRVLAKSYGILVAMAPLSLEACTIPVSSIPFIGPPNAETCSPWFRLAIYLTCKSGPYSAYFPHGTRLTTLPEKLLSSASSSEFGRFLVSSTKHEPHVIPVQNALFALNDLLTNGPVFVQAYPPESSEVQTVLVAFPFEKSELENPRSFCNHPAVQTLSENVGLQSMAGYVVLLKNRNVALKNDEKQYREISGRTRTDDAFLQNSGNATTSRLQSELSEGAQFEDYDLLDCVFGVPLFDSSLNKDICHRINAQGILDAKNRLNIQLSNKQIVTMVEELMRKANFGLITTSQLFVESEQRKVEVVPPVRAIFYDSVLKEIQFAPI
;
A
#
# COMPACT_ATOMS: atom_id res chain seq x y z
N MET A 1 -29.15 16.46 6.12
CA MET A 1 -29.18 15.31 5.19
C MET A 1 -28.88 15.84 3.81
N GLU A 2 -28.03 15.15 3.05
CA GLU A 2 -27.57 15.62 1.74
C GLU A 2 -28.55 15.22 0.62
N ILE A 3 -28.58 16.00 -0.46
CA ILE A 3 -29.46 15.75 -1.62
C ILE A 3 -29.23 14.35 -2.20
N GLU A 4 -27.97 13.90 -2.27
CA GLU A 4 -27.60 12.58 -2.80
C GLU A 4 -28.06 11.42 -1.91
N ALA A 5 -28.07 11.60 -0.59
CA ALA A 5 -28.62 10.61 0.34
C ALA A 5 -30.12 10.41 0.11
N CYS A 6 -30.89 11.48 -0.10
CA CYS A 6 -32.31 11.39 -0.44
C CYS A 6 -32.56 10.68 -1.78
N ILE A 7 -31.68 10.85 -2.76
CA ILE A 7 -31.77 10.16 -4.06
C ILE A 7 -31.48 8.66 -3.87
N ARG A 8 -30.44 8.31 -3.10
CA ARG A 8 -30.06 6.92 -2.78
C ARG A 8 -31.16 6.19 -1.99
N GLU A 9 -31.80 6.87 -1.04
CA GLU A 9 -32.96 6.37 -0.29
C GLU A 9 -34.28 6.41 -1.11
N ASN A 10 -34.23 6.81 -2.39
CA ASN A 10 -35.36 6.91 -3.30
C ASN A 10 -36.54 7.76 -2.77
N ILE A 11 -36.23 8.85 -2.05
CA ILE A 11 -37.23 9.78 -1.50
C ILE A 11 -37.76 10.69 -2.63
N PRO A 12 -39.05 10.63 -3.01
CA PRO A 12 -39.61 11.51 -4.03
C PRO A 12 -39.73 12.95 -3.53
N TRP A 13 -39.73 13.94 -4.43
CA TRP A 13 -39.84 15.39 -4.15
C TRP A 13 -40.93 15.74 -3.10
N ALA A 14 -42.08 15.08 -3.17
CA ALA A 14 -43.21 15.26 -2.24
C ALA A 14 -42.90 14.89 -0.78
N LYS A 15 -41.85 14.09 -0.51
CA LYS A 15 -41.40 13.65 0.81
C LYS A 15 -40.07 14.25 1.29
N LEU A 16 -39.39 15.08 0.48
CA LEU A 16 -38.18 15.79 0.92
C LEU A 16 -38.50 16.77 2.06
N SER A 17 -37.51 17.01 2.94
CA SER A 17 -37.61 18.08 3.95
C SER A 17 -37.56 19.46 3.30
N GLU A 18 -38.12 20.45 3.99
CA GLU A 18 -38.22 21.81 3.44
C GLU A 18 -36.83 22.44 3.25
N ASP A 19 -35.86 22.17 4.13
CA ASP A 19 -34.47 22.63 3.99
C ASP A 19 -33.84 22.18 2.67
N ILE A 20 -34.11 20.93 2.27
CA ILE A 20 -33.58 20.35 1.03
C ILE A 20 -34.29 20.93 -0.20
N ARG A 21 -35.59 21.23 -0.10
CA ARG A 21 -36.30 21.95 -1.16
C ARG A 21 -35.77 23.37 -1.32
N VAL A 22 -35.51 24.08 -0.22
CA VAL A 22 -34.93 25.43 -0.23
C VAL A 22 -33.52 25.43 -0.86
N MET A 23 -32.67 24.45 -0.53
CA MET A 23 -31.36 24.27 -1.19
C MET A 23 -31.48 23.98 -2.71
N LEU A 24 -32.61 23.44 -3.17
CA LEU A 24 -32.94 23.20 -4.57
C LEU A 24 -33.80 24.33 -5.20
N GLY A 25 -33.86 25.51 -4.56
CA GLY A 25 -34.62 26.66 -5.03
C GLY A 25 -36.13 26.41 -5.14
N ASN A 26 -36.66 25.47 -4.34
CA ASN A 26 -38.03 24.94 -4.41
C ASN A 26 -38.43 24.39 -5.80
N SER A 27 -37.44 24.00 -6.62
CA SER A 27 -37.65 23.53 -7.99
C SER A 27 -37.61 22.00 -8.10
N SER A 28 -38.78 21.38 -8.30
CA SER A 28 -38.88 19.94 -8.66
C SER A 28 -38.00 19.60 -9.86
N LYS A 29 -37.91 20.48 -10.86
CA LYS A 29 -37.10 20.28 -12.06
C LYS A 29 -35.59 20.23 -11.78
N GLU A 30 -35.10 21.00 -10.80
CA GLU A 30 -33.69 20.90 -10.41
C GLU A 30 -33.45 19.58 -9.65
N TYR A 31 -34.40 19.12 -8.81
CA TYR A 31 -34.30 17.80 -8.18
C TYR A 31 -34.34 16.67 -9.21
N GLU A 32 -35.27 16.70 -10.18
CA GLU A 32 -35.36 15.76 -11.30
C GLU A 32 -34.04 15.70 -12.09
N LYS A 33 -33.39 16.85 -12.31
CA LYS A 33 -32.06 16.93 -12.91
C LYS A 33 -31.00 16.29 -12.01
N ARG A 34 -30.93 16.60 -10.71
CA ARG A 34 -29.98 15.94 -9.77
C ARG A 34 -30.18 14.43 -9.71
N VAL A 35 -31.43 13.96 -9.71
CA VAL A 35 -31.78 12.53 -9.80
C VAL A 35 -31.19 11.91 -11.07
N PHE A 36 -31.36 12.55 -12.23
CA PHE A 36 -30.82 12.05 -13.50
C PHE A 36 -29.28 12.05 -13.52
N ASP A 37 -28.65 13.17 -13.15
CA ASP A 37 -27.19 13.33 -13.13
C ASP A 37 -26.55 12.32 -12.15
N TYR A 38 -27.13 12.14 -10.95
CA TYR A 38 -26.70 11.15 -9.97
C TYR A 38 -26.89 9.72 -10.48
N SER A 39 -28.04 9.42 -11.10
CA SER A 39 -28.35 8.07 -11.58
C SER A 39 -27.44 7.62 -12.72
N ILE A 40 -26.98 8.54 -13.58
CA ILE A 40 -25.98 8.22 -14.61
C ILE A 40 -24.59 8.05 -13.98
N ARG A 41 -24.14 8.98 -13.14
CA ARG A 41 -22.80 8.91 -12.48
C ARG A 41 -22.61 7.67 -11.60
N ASN A 42 -23.69 7.14 -11.02
CA ASN A 42 -23.69 5.93 -10.19
C ASN A 42 -24.18 4.68 -10.96
N GLN A 43 -24.35 4.76 -12.28
CA GLN A 43 -24.80 3.67 -13.17
C GLN A 43 -26.05 2.91 -12.64
N LEU A 44 -27.04 3.64 -12.12
CA LEU A 44 -28.20 3.04 -11.44
C LEU A 44 -29.14 2.29 -12.40
N ARG A 45 -29.81 1.25 -11.89
CA ARG A 45 -30.86 0.53 -12.62
C ARG A 45 -32.12 1.40 -12.73
N TYR A 46 -32.69 1.50 -13.92
CA TYR A 46 -33.90 2.28 -14.21
C TYR A 46 -35.11 1.79 -13.40
N LYS A 47 -35.36 0.48 -13.43
CA LYS A 47 -36.36 -0.17 -12.57
C LYS A 47 -35.90 -0.13 -11.11
N GLY A 48 -36.77 0.33 -10.22
CA GLY A 48 -36.52 0.45 -8.78
C GLY A 48 -36.11 1.85 -8.31
N ASN A 49 -35.52 2.69 -9.18
CA ASN A 49 -35.01 4.01 -8.79
C ASN A 49 -35.84 5.19 -9.30
N LEU A 50 -35.71 6.35 -8.63
CA LEU A 50 -36.41 7.61 -8.94
C LEU A 50 -36.30 8.06 -10.41
N VAL A 51 -35.22 7.68 -11.12
CA VAL A 51 -35.00 8.05 -12.53
C VAL A 51 -36.13 7.59 -13.47
N ARG A 52 -36.86 6.53 -13.12
CA ARG A 52 -38.09 6.08 -13.81
C ARG A 52 -39.17 7.16 -13.90
N HIS A 53 -39.22 8.07 -12.92
CA HIS A 53 -40.18 9.17 -12.90
C HIS A 53 -39.67 10.40 -13.67
N VAL A 54 -38.35 10.51 -13.89
CA VAL A 54 -37.69 11.61 -14.62
C VAL A 54 -37.60 11.35 -16.13
N LYS A 55 -37.25 10.11 -16.52
CA LYS A 55 -37.15 9.68 -17.93
C LYS A 55 -38.21 8.63 -18.22
N LYS A 56 -39.01 8.84 -19.28
CA LYS A 56 -40.12 7.95 -19.65
C LYS A 56 -39.73 6.74 -20.50
N SER A 57 -38.58 6.79 -21.17
CA SER A 57 -38.01 5.65 -21.92
C SER A 57 -36.85 5.07 -21.12
N GLU A 58 -36.89 3.75 -20.94
CA GLU A 58 -35.85 2.95 -20.29
C GLU A 58 -34.63 2.79 -21.21
N GLU A 59 -34.87 2.45 -22.48
CA GLU A 59 -33.87 2.30 -23.55
C GLU A 59 -33.03 3.59 -23.73
N LEU A 60 -33.68 4.74 -23.90
CA LEU A 60 -32.99 6.03 -24.05
C LEU A 60 -32.24 6.47 -22.78
N TYR A 61 -32.65 5.99 -21.60
CA TYR A 61 -31.87 6.22 -20.38
C TYR A 61 -30.58 5.39 -20.40
N TYR A 62 -30.65 4.11 -20.78
CA TYR A 62 -29.47 3.25 -20.86
C TYR A 62 -28.52 3.65 -22.00
N GLU A 63 -29.02 4.12 -23.16
CA GLU A 63 -28.16 4.74 -24.19
C GLU A 63 -27.35 5.92 -23.63
N LEU A 64 -28.00 6.82 -22.88
CA LEU A 64 -27.35 8.01 -22.32
C LEU A 64 -26.36 7.63 -21.20
N LEU A 65 -26.68 6.64 -20.38
CA LEU A 65 -25.79 6.06 -19.37
C LEU A 65 -24.52 5.47 -20.01
N MET A 66 -24.66 4.69 -21.09
CA MET A 66 -23.51 4.09 -21.79
C MET A 66 -22.65 5.16 -22.47
N ARG A 67 -23.23 6.12 -23.21
CA ARG A 67 -22.47 7.23 -23.83
C ARG A 67 -21.77 8.12 -22.79
N PHE A 68 -22.37 8.32 -21.62
CA PHE A 68 -21.72 9.03 -20.52
C PHE A 68 -20.55 8.21 -19.95
N SER A 69 -20.74 6.90 -19.75
CA SER A 69 -19.71 6.02 -19.19
C SER A 69 -18.50 5.90 -20.13
N GLU A 70 -18.72 5.76 -21.44
CA GLU A 70 -17.66 5.80 -22.46
C GLU A 70 -16.89 7.13 -22.44
N SER A 71 -17.59 8.28 -22.39
CA SER A 71 -16.94 9.59 -22.44
C SER A 71 -16.18 9.98 -21.16
N HIS A 72 -16.52 9.39 -20.01
CA HIS A 72 -15.85 9.59 -18.73
C HIS A 72 -14.89 8.44 -18.35
N LEU A 73 -14.60 7.51 -19.26
CA LEU A 73 -13.67 6.39 -19.06
C LEU A 73 -14.05 5.46 -17.87
N MET A 74 -15.35 5.35 -17.59
CA MET A 74 -15.87 4.55 -16.48
C MET A 74 -15.77 3.05 -16.77
N LEU A 75 -15.73 2.24 -15.70
CA LEU A 75 -15.85 0.80 -15.77
C LEU A 75 -17.17 0.37 -16.45
N PHE A 76 -17.15 -0.76 -17.17
CA PHE A 76 -18.36 -1.37 -17.73
C PHE A 76 -19.34 -1.78 -16.61
N PRO A 77 -20.64 -1.43 -16.69
CA PRO A 77 -21.62 -1.72 -15.64
C PRO A 77 -22.08 -3.19 -15.67
N TYR A 78 -21.28 -4.10 -15.10
CA TYR A 78 -21.59 -5.53 -15.07
C TYR A 78 -22.93 -5.88 -14.39
N HIS A 79 -23.37 -5.07 -13.41
CA HIS A 79 -24.69 -5.18 -12.75
C HIS A 79 -25.87 -4.76 -13.63
N LEU A 80 -25.61 -4.35 -14.88
CA LEU A 80 -26.58 -4.05 -15.93
C LEU A 80 -26.38 -4.93 -17.19
N SER A 81 -25.56 -5.99 -17.14
CA SER A 81 -25.31 -6.86 -18.31
C SER A 81 -26.57 -7.46 -18.91
N ASP A 82 -27.58 -7.76 -18.07
CA ASP A 82 -28.92 -8.23 -18.42
C ASP A 82 -29.80 -7.20 -19.16
N ILE A 83 -29.27 -6.00 -19.42
CA ILE A 83 -29.90 -4.93 -20.19
C ILE A 83 -28.95 -4.42 -21.28
N VAL A 84 -27.67 -4.28 -20.97
CA VAL A 84 -26.66 -3.72 -21.89
C VAL A 84 -26.22 -4.74 -22.96
N VAL A 85 -26.08 -6.03 -22.60
CA VAL A 85 -25.64 -7.07 -23.55
C VAL A 85 -26.84 -7.70 -24.30
N SER A 86 -27.96 -7.91 -23.60
CA SER A 86 -29.18 -8.52 -24.13
C SER A 86 -30.13 -7.52 -24.81
N GLY A 87 -30.21 -6.28 -24.31
CA GLY A 87 -31.09 -5.23 -24.86
C GLY A 87 -30.37 -4.35 -25.87
N LEU A 88 -29.25 -3.73 -25.47
CA LEU A 88 -28.50 -2.80 -26.34
C LEU A 88 -27.47 -3.49 -27.27
N ARG A 89 -27.24 -4.81 -27.12
CA ARG A 89 -26.24 -5.60 -27.86
C ARG A 89 -24.80 -5.04 -27.73
N ILE A 90 -24.49 -4.38 -26.61
CA ILE A 90 -23.15 -3.87 -26.29
C ILE A 90 -22.46 -4.88 -25.37
N SER A 91 -21.41 -5.55 -25.85
CA SER A 91 -20.57 -6.41 -25.02
C SER A 91 -19.49 -5.59 -24.29
N PRO A 92 -18.94 -6.08 -23.16
CA PRO A 92 -17.81 -5.43 -22.50
C PRO A 92 -16.62 -5.23 -23.45
N PHE A 93 -16.36 -6.22 -24.33
CA PHE A 93 -15.34 -6.12 -25.37
C PHE A 93 -15.58 -4.94 -26.32
N SER A 94 -16.79 -4.79 -26.88
CA SER A 94 -17.07 -3.69 -27.81
C SER A 94 -17.07 -2.31 -27.13
N TYR A 95 -17.44 -2.22 -25.86
CA TYR A 95 -17.34 -1.02 -25.04
C TYR A 95 -15.88 -0.54 -24.87
N TYR A 96 -14.97 -1.42 -24.44
CA TYR A 96 -13.55 -1.04 -24.29
C TYR A 96 -12.86 -0.77 -25.63
N ILE A 97 -13.27 -1.44 -26.71
CA ILE A 97 -12.81 -1.12 -28.08
C ILE A 97 -13.25 0.31 -28.48
N ASN A 98 -14.47 0.74 -28.16
CA ASN A 98 -14.92 2.11 -28.41
C ASN A 98 -14.08 3.12 -27.61
N ILE A 99 -13.90 2.88 -26.30
CA ILE A 99 -13.11 3.75 -25.41
C ILE A 99 -11.68 3.90 -25.93
N LEU A 100 -10.95 2.81 -26.18
CA LEU A 100 -9.57 2.90 -26.66
C LEU A 100 -9.48 3.52 -28.06
N SER A 101 -10.44 3.25 -28.95
CA SER A 101 -10.46 3.88 -30.27
C SER A 101 -10.61 5.40 -30.16
N GLU A 102 -11.45 5.89 -29.25
CA GLU A 102 -11.66 7.33 -29.09
C GLU A 102 -10.51 8.01 -28.32
N MET A 103 -9.88 7.31 -27.36
CA MET A 103 -8.63 7.78 -26.76
C MET A 103 -7.49 7.87 -27.78
N LEU A 104 -7.37 6.92 -28.71
CA LEU A 104 -6.40 6.96 -29.83
C LEU A 104 -6.71 8.09 -30.83
N ASN A 105 -7.99 8.36 -31.10
CA ASN A 105 -8.40 9.52 -31.92
C ASN A 105 -7.97 10.83 -31.26
N GLN A 106 -8.28 10.99 -29.96
CA GLN A 106 -8.02 12.19 -29.15
C GLN A 106 -6.57 12.31 -28.64
N GLU A 107 -5.70 11.34 -28.94
CA GLU A 107 -4.30 11.25 -28.48
C GLU A 107 -4.12 11.28 -26.94
N LYS A 108 -5.12 10.78 -26.20
CA LYS A 108 -5.08 10.67 -24.73
C LYS A 108 -4.05 9.63 -24.27
N SER A 109 -3.38 9.90 -23.15
CA SER A 109 -2.51 8.93 -22.47
C SER A 109 -3.31 7.77 -21.88
N TYR A 110 -2.74 6.56 -21.91
CA TYR A 110 -3.31 5.39 -21.23
C TYR A 110 -3.50 5.64 -19.73
N ASP A 111 -2.59 6.42 -19.13
CA ASP A 111 -2.58 6.85 -17.72
C ASP A 111 -3.84 7.62 -17.27
N SER A 112 -4.74 7.98 -18.22
CA SER A 112 -6.02 8.65 -17.94
C SER A 112 -7.20 7.70 -17.71
N LEU A 113 -7.02 6.38 -17.93
CA LEU A 113 -7.99 5.36 -17.50
C LEU A 113 -7.92 5.17 -15.97
N PRO A 114 -9.05 5.09 -15.24
CA PRO A 114 -9.09 4.58 -13.87
C PRO A 114 -8.48 3.17 -13.78
N ASN A 115 -7.96 2.79 -12.61
CA ASN A 115 -7.16 1.57 -12.44
C ASN A 115 -7.97 0.30 -12.78
N PHE A 116 -9.21 0.23 -12.29
CA PHE A 116 -10.10 -0.90 -12.58
C PHE A 116 -10.61 -0.92 -14.03
N THR A 117 -10.84 0.25 -14.64
CA THR A 117 -11.17 0.35 -16.07
C THR A 117 -10.01 -0.16 -16.92
N ALA A 118 -8.78 0.21 -16.59
CA ALA A 118 -7.59 -0.21 -17.30
C ALA A 118 -7.27 -1.71 -17.12
N ALA A 119 -7.47 -2.24 -15.92
CA ALA A 119 -7.35 -3.67 -15.64
C ALA A 119 -8.36 -4.51 -16.45
N ASP A 120 -9.64 -4.10 -16.49
CA ASP A 120 -10.64 -4.85 -17.27
C ASP A 120 -10.43 -4.73 -18.79
N ALA A 121 -10.01 -3.55 -19.27
CA ALA A 121 -9.60 -3.36 -20.66
C ALA A 121 -8.38 -4.22 -21.02
N MET A 122 -7.38 -4.34 -20.14
CA MET A 122 -6.23 -5.21 -20.34
C MET A 122 -6.65 -6.69 -20.34
N ARG A 123 -7.53 -7.11 -19.43
CA ARG A 123 -8.09 -8.47 -19.34
C ARG A 123 -8.87 -8.88 -20.59
N LEU A 124 -9.66 -7.96 -21.17
CA LEU A 124 -10.54 -8.25 -22.32
C LEU A 124 -9.87 -8.02 -23.67
N LEU A 125 -8.90 -7.09 -23.78
CA LEU A 125 -8.28 -6.70 -25.05
C LEU A 125 -6.81 -7.13 -25.17
N GLY A 126 -6.13 -7.49 -24.08
CA GLY A 126 -4.69 -7.74 -24.06
C GLY A 126 -3.82 -6.48 -24.22
N ILE A 127 -4.42 -5.28 -24.16
CA ILE A 127 -3.72 -3.99 -24.32
C ILE A 127 -3.38 -3.43 -22.93
N GLY A 128 -2.12 -3.59 -22.53
CA GLY A 128 -1.50 -2.82 -21.47
C GLY A 128 -0.94 -1.48 -21.95
N ARG A 129 -0.33 -0.74 -21.01
CA ARG A 129 0.22 0.61 -21.23
C ARG A 129 1.23 0.67 -22.39
N ASN A 130 2.14 -0.31 -22.50
CA ASN A 130 3.18 -0.33 -23.52
C ASN A 130 2.59 -0.59 -24.92
N GLN A 131 1.71 -1.60 -25.02
CA GLN A 131 0.98 -1.92 -26.26
C GLN A 131 0.14 -0.72 -26.74
N TYR A 132 -0.48 0.04 -25.81
CA TYR A 132 -1.20 1.25 -26.15
C TYR A 132 -0.27 2.37 -26.68
N ILE A 133 0.92 2.55 -26.11
CA ILE A 133 1.93 3.52 -26.60
C ILE A 133 2.38 3.15 -28.02
N GLU A 134 2.58 1.86 -28.31
CA GLU A 134 2.88 1.37 -29.66
C GLU A 134 1.73 1.65 -30.64
N LEU A 135 0.48 1.34 -30.27
CA LEU A 135 -0.71 1.63 -31.08
C LEU A 135 -0.92 3.13 -31.32
N MET A 136 -0.63 3.97 -30.33
CA MET A 136 -0.64 5.44 -30.46
C MET A 136 0.40 5.91 -31.47
N ASN A 137 1.62 5.38 -31.40
CA ASN A 137 2.70 5.73 -32.33
C ASN A 137 2.41 5.25 -33.76
N GLN A 138 1.82 4.06 -33.93
CA GLN A 138 1.33 3.56 -35.23
C GLN A 138 0.18 4.44 -35.77
N THR A 139 -0.75 4.88 -34.92
CA THR A 139 -1.83 5.79 -35.31
C THR A 139 -1.27 7.13 -35.79
N ARG A 140 -0.28 7.68 -35.08
CA ARG A 140 0.43 8.93 -35.44
C ARG A 140 1.23 8.85 -36.74
N SER A 141 1.88 7.71 -37.03
CA SER A 141 2.64 7.53 -38.27
C SER A 141 1.72 7.32 -39.49
N ASN A 142 0.64 6.56 -39.34
CA ASN A 142 -0.35 6.32 -40.40
C ASN A 142 -1.02 7.61 -40.89
N ARG A 143 -1.17 8.65 -40.05
CA ARG A 143 -1.70 9.97 -40.46
C ARG A 143 -0.80 10.75 -41.44
N LYS A 144 0.44 10.29 -41.74
CA LYS A 144 1.46 11.06 -42.49
C LYS A 144 1.77 10.58 -43.92
N PHE A 145 1.16 9.50 -44.42
CA PHE A 145 1.45 8.96 -45.76
C PHE A 145 0.19 8.66 -46.58
N LEU A 146 0.26 8.83 -47.91
CA LEU A 146 -0.84 8.57 -48.85
C LEU A 146 -1.01 7.06 -49.13
N ARG A 147 -1.28 6.26 -48.09
CA ARG A 147 -1.78 4.88 -48.21
C ARG A 147 -2.99 4.71 -47.31
N ARG A 148 -3.96 3.92 -47.79
CA ARG A 148 -5.29 3.66 -47.21
C ARG A 148 -5.29 3.67 -45.67
N ASN A 149 -5.70 4.79 -45.08
CA ASN A 149 -5.65 5.03 -43.64
C ASN A 149 -6.48 3.96 -42.91
N LYS A 150 -5.82 3.06 -42.16
CA LYS A 150 -6.51 2.23 -41.17
C LYS A 150 -7.09 3.14 -40.09
N THR A 151 -8.36 2.98 -39.77
CA THR A 151 -8.97 3.62 -38.60
C THR A 151 -8.37 3.08 -37.31
N ALA A 152 -8.43 3.83 -36.20
CA ALA A 152 -7.96 3.34 -34.89
C ALA A 152 -8.61 1.99 -34.50
N LYS A 153 -9.88 1.79 -34.87
CA LYS A 153 -10.64 0.56 -34.64
C LYS A 153 -10.19 -0.64 -35.49
N GLU A 154 -9.43 -0.43 -36.57
CA GLU A 154 -8.76 -1.50 -37.35
C GLU A 154 -7.36 -1.87 -36.82
N LEU A 155 -6.79 -1.03 -35.95
CA LEU A 155 -5.53 -1.33 -35.25
C LEU A 155 -5.76 -2.08 -33.92
N LEU A 156 -6.97 -1.99 -33.38
CA LEU A 156 -7.39 -2.70 -32.17
C LEU A 156 -7.75 -4.18 -32.46
N PRO A 157 -7.70 -5.06 -31.44
CA PRO A 157 -8.14 -6.45 -31.54
C PRO A 157 -9.57 -6.61 -32.09
N GLN A 158 -9.78 -7.63 -32.90
CA GLN A 158 -11.09 -7.96 -33.49
C GLN A 158 -11.79 -9.14 -32.79
N LYS A 159 -11.17 -9.70 -31.74
CA LYS A 159 -11.70 -10.75 -30.86
C LYS A 159 -11.24 -10.48 -29.42
N PRO A 160 -11.98 -10.94 -28.39
CA PRO A 160 -11.51 -10.89 -27.01
C PRO A 160 -10.17 -11.63 -26.81
N ALA A 161 -9.41 -11.19 -25.81
CA ALA A 161 -8.31 -11.96 -25.26
C ALA A 161 -8.83 -13.23 -24.56
N LYS A 162 -7.97 -14.25 -24.40
CA LYS A 162 -8.32 -15.47 -23.67
C LYS A 162 -8.43 -15.16 -22.17
N ILE A 163 -9.66 -14.99 -21.69
CA ILE A 163 -9.97 -14.88 -20.26
C ILE A 163 -9.90 -16.24 -19.57
N ASN A 164 -9.63 -16.23 -18.26
CA ASN A 164 -9.97 -17.36 -17.39
C ASN A 164 -11.47 -17.30 -17.08
N ILE A 165 -12.14 -18.45 -17.09
CA ILE A 165 -13.57 -18.61 -16.79
C ILE A 165 -13.64 -19.63 -15.66
N GLU A 166 -14.34 -19.34 -14.57
CA GLU A 166 -14.51 -20.31 -13.49
C GLU A 166 -15.78 -21.16 -13.68
N PRO A 167 -15.80 -22.45 -13.27
CA PRO A 167 -16.95 -23.34 -13.45
C PRO A 167 -18.26 -22.81 -12.85
N TRP A 168 -18.20 -22.10 -11.72
CA TRP A 168 -19.36 -21.56 -10.99
C TRP A 168 -19.94 -20.26 -11.58
N TRP A 169 -19.32 -19.69 -12.62
CA TRP A 169 -19.90 -18.54 -13.33
C TRP A 169 -21.13 -18.97 -14.13
N LYS A 170 -22.18 -18.15 -14.14
CA LYS A 170 -23.42 -18.43 -14.89
C LYS A 170 -23.32 -17.87 -16.29
N ALA A 171 -23.42 -18.72 -17.31
CA ALA A 171 -23.58 -18.31 -18.68
C ALA A 171 -25.02 -17.78 -18.89
N CYS A 172 -25.15 -16.66 -19.58
CA CYS A 172 -26.41 -15.99 -19.88
C CYS A 172 -26.48 -15.68 -21.38
N ALA A 173 -27.63 -15.91 -22.02
CA ALA A 173 -27.85 -15.54 -23.41
C ALA A 173 -27.80 -14.00 -23.60
N GLY A 174 -27.05 -13.54 -24.59
CA GLY A 174 -27.02 -12.15 -25.06
C GLY A 174 -28.07 -11.88 -26.15
N ALA A 175 -27.90 -10.78 -26.89
CA ALA A 175 -28.76 -10.43 -28.01
C ALA A 175 -28.44 -11.26 -29.27
N VAL A 176 -28.96 -12.50 -29.32
CA VAL A 176 -28.85 -13.42 -30.46
C VAL A 176 -29.82 -13.02 -31.58
N LEU A 177 -29.35 -12.95 -32.82
CA LEU A 177 -30.16 -12.71 -34.01
C LEU A 177 -30.19 -13.94 -34.94
N GLU A 178 -31.18 -14.00 -35.84
CA GLU A 178 -31.24 -15.04 -36.88
C GLU A 178 -29.99 -15.13 -37.77
N SER A 179 -29.23 -14.04 -37.92
CA SER A 179 -27.95 -14.03 -38.63
C SER A 179 -26.90 -14.90 -37.96
N ASP A 180 -26.95 -14.96 -36.63
CA ASP A 180 -25.91 -15.54 -35.80
C ASP A 180 -26.12 -17.05 -35.68
N ILE A 181 -27.38 -17.47 -35.49
CA ILE A 181 -27.83 -18.87 -35.44
C ILE A 181 -27.40 -19.65 -36.70
N LYS A 182 -27.38 -18.99 -37.87
CA LYS A 182 -26.97 -19.57 -39.15
C LYS A 182 -25.47 -19.92 -39.23
N ILE A 183 -24.66 -19.44 -38.29
CA ILE A 183 -23.19 -19.63 -38.23
C ILE A 183 -22.78 -20.59 -37.09
N LEU A 184 -23.69 -20.92 -36.18
CA LEU A 184 -23.46 -21.85 -35.06
C LEU A 184 -23.32 -23.31 -35.53
N SER A 185 -22.49 -24.10 -34.84
CA SER A 185 -22.55 -25.57 -34.87
C SER A 185 -23.86 -26.10 -34.26
N GLU A 186 -24.05 -27.41 -34.23
CA GLU A 186 -25.22 -28.02 -33.56
C GLU A 186 -25.07 -27.95 -32.03
N GLU A 187 -23.90 -28.31 -31.49
CA GLU A 187 -23.54 -28.13 -30.06
C GLU A 187 -23.69 -26.66 -29.58
N GLU A 188 -23.32 -25.68 -30.42
CA GLU A 188 -23.47 -24.26 -30.12
C GLU A 188 -24.94 -23.81 -30.11
N LYS A 189 -25.82 -24.44 -30.90
CA LYS A 189 -27.26 -24.17 -30.89
C LYS A 189 -27.92 -24.76 -29.65
N GLU A 190 -27.66 -26.03 -29.34
CA GLU A 190 -28.21 -26.71 -28.17
C GLU A 190 -27.93 -25.94 -26.87
N VAL A 191 -26.73 -25.36 -26.72
CA VAL A 191 -26.38 -24.53 -25.57
C VAL A 191 -27.09 -23.15 -25.60
N ILE A 192 -27.25 -22.52 -26.77
CA ILE A 192 -27.99 -21.25 -26.89
C ILE A 192 -29.49 -21.45 -26.60
N ASP A 193 -30.11 -22.47 -27.20
CA ASP A 193 -31.52 -22.81 -27.01
C ASP A 193 -31.80 -23.17 -25.53
N MET A 194 -30.92 -23.96 -24.89
CA MET A 194 -30.97 -24.21 -23.45
C MET A 194 -30.93 -22.92 -22.61
N LEU A 195 -30.04 -21.98 -22.93
CA LEU A 195 -29.91 -20.71 -22.20
C LEU A 195 -31.09 -19.75 -22.44
N LEU A 196 -31.83 -19.91 -23.54
CA LEU A 196 -33.04 -19.15 -23.84
C LEU A 196 -34.29 -19.75 -23.16
N ASP A 197 -34.44 -21.08 -23.18
CA ASP A 197 -35.60 -21.78 -22.61
C ASP A 197 -35.50 -21.97 -21.09
N SER A 198 -34.31 -22.32 -20.57
CA SER A 198 -34.08 -22.63 -19.14
C SER A 198 -33.45 -21.48 -18.36
N GLY A 199 -32.89 -20.47 -19.05
CA GLY A 199 -32.24 -19.31 -18.43
C GLY A 199 -30.78 -19.54 -18.02
N PRO A 200 -30.23 -18.76 -17.07
CA PRO A 200 -28.82 -18.78 -16.72
C PRO A 200 -28.32 -20.09 -16.12
N THR A 201 -27.36 -20.74 -16.78
CA THR A 201 -26.81 -22.07 -16.42
C THR A 201 -25.34 -21.97 -16.01
N GLU A 202 -24.91 -22.80 -15.07
CA GLU A 202 -23.52 -22.83 -14.58
C GLU A 202 -22.55 -23.33 -15.66
N SER A 203 -21.50 -22.55 -15.96
CA SER A 203 -20.57 -22.78 -17.07
C SER A 203 -19.88 -24.14 -16.96
N GLY A 204 -19.57 -24.58 -15.73
CA GLY A 204 -18.97 -25.88 -15.43
C GLY A 204 -19.79 -27.08 -15.89
N THR A 205 -21.12 -26.94 -16.04
CA THR A 205 -21.99 -28.01 -16.57
C THR A 205 -21.98 -28.10 -18.10
N LEU A 206 -21.48 -27.06 -18.78
CA LEU A 206 -21.47 -26.92 -20.24
C LEU A 206 -20.08 -27.27 -20.81
N PRO A 207 -19.96 -27.64 -22.10
CA PRO A 207 -18.66 -27.87 -22.73
C PRO A 207 -17.82 -26.58 -22.80
N HIS A 208 -16.64 -26.59 -22.18
CA HIS A 208 -15.75 -25.42 -22.08
C HIS A 208 -15.40 -24.79 -23.45
N THR A 209 -15.24 -25.62 -24.48
CA THR A 209 -14.99 -25.20 -25.87
C THR A 209 -16.16 -24.41 -26.46
N VAL A 210 -17.39 -24.88 -26.25
CA VAL A 210 -18.62 -24.23 -26.73
C VAL A 210 -18.82 -22.90 -26.00
N VAL A 211 -18.73 -22.90 -24.66
CA VAL A 211 -18.80 -21.69 -23.83
C VAL A 211 -17.79 -20.62 -24.28
N THR A 212 -16.52 -21.02 -24.46
CA THR A 212 -15.46 -20.11 -24.94
C THR A 212 -15.76 -19.57 -26.35
N THR A 213 -16.31 -20.38 -27.25
CA THR A 213 -16.58 -19.95 -28.64
C THR A 213 -17.79 -19.02 -28.73
N LEU A 214 -18.87 -19.31 -28.00
CA LEU A 214 -20.04 -18.44 -27.89
C LEU A 214 -19.70 -17.08 -27.24
N PHE A 215 -18.85 -17.06 -26.21
CA PHE A 215 -18.36 -15.81 -25.60
C PHE A 215 -17.52 -14.99 -26.58
N ASN A 216 -16.59 -15.63 -27.31
CA ASN A 216 -15.76 -14.97 -28.32
C ASN A 216 -16.56 -14.41 -29.51
N ARG A 217 -17.80 -14.90 -29.73
CA ARG A 217 -18.77 -14.35 -30.70
C ARG A 217 -19.69 -13.28 -30.10
N GLY A 218 -19.63 -13.03 -28.79
CA GLY A 218 -20.49 -12.06 -28.08
C GLY A 218 -21.94 -12.51 -27.89
N LEU A 219 -22.23 -13.81 -28.05
CA LEU A 219 -23.59 -14.37 -28.01
C LEU A 219 -24.02 -14.78 -26.60
N ILE A 220 -23.06 -14.98 -25.70
CA ILE A 220 -23.29 -15.14 -24.27
C ILE A 220 -22.45 -14.12 -23.48
N TYR A 221 -22.89 -13.82 -22.27
CA TYR A 221 -22.09 -13.15 -21.24
C TYR A 221 -22.13 -13.96 -19.94
N PHE A 222 -21.21 -13.65 -19.02
CA PHE A 222 -21.17 -14.31 -17.72
C PHE A 222 -21.76 -13.42 -16.64
N ASP A 223 -22.68 -13.96 -15.85
CA ASP A 223 -22.90 -13.50 -14.48
C ASP A 223 -21.97 -14.24 -13.52
N VAL A 224 -21.55 -13.55 -12.46
CA VAL A 224 -20.59 -14.03 -11.46
C VAL A 224 -21.26 -13.84 -10.10
N PRO A 225 -22.05 -14.84 -9.65
CA PRO A 225 -23.00 -14.69 -8.56
C PRO A 225 -22.30 -14.67 -7.19
N VAL A 226 -22.60 -13.65 -6.40
CA VAL A 226 -22.07 -13.47 -5.04
C VAL A 226 -23.23 -13.51 -4.05
N TYR A 227 -23.22 -14.50 -3.15
CA TYR A 227 -24.23 -14.69 -2.12
C TYR A 227 -23.79 -14.11 -0.77
N GLU A 228 -24.72 -14.03 0.17
CA GLU A 228 -24.58 -13.26 1.41
C GLU A 228 -23.65 -13.92 2.43
N ASN A 229 -23.61 -15.25 2.41
CA ASN A 229 -22.78 -16.10 3.28
C ASN A 229 -21.51 -16.60 2.55
N ASP A 230 -21.20 -16.05 1.37
CA ASP A 230 -19.96 -16.40 0.68
C ASP A 230 -18.76 -15.84 1.46
N TYR A 231 -17.68 -16.62 1.51
CA TYR A 231 -16.37 -16.19 2.01
C TYR A 231 -15.45 -15.91 0.81
N VAL A 232 -14.71 -14.81 0.87
CA VAL A 232 -13.89 -14.31 -0.23
C VAL A 232 -12.56 -13.83 0.32
N TYR A 233 -11.47 -14.16 -0.39
CA TYR A 233 -10.12 -13.75 -0.05
C TYR A 233 -9.47 -13.06 -1.26
N VAL A 234 -8.52 -12.15 -1.00
CA VAL A 234 -7.72 -11.50 -2.05
C VAL A 234 -6.69 -12.50 -2.57
N ALA A 235 -6.44 -12.51 -3.88
CA ALA A 235 -5.35 -13.26 -4.51
C ALA A 235 -4.17 -12.33 -4.83
N PRO A 236 -2.93 -12.85 -5.00
CA PRO A 236 -1.78 -12.02 -5.39
C PRO A 236 -2.07 -11.27 -6.70
N LEU A 237 -1.86 -9.95 -6.70
CA LEU A 237 -2.19 -9.06 -7.82
C LEU A 237 -1.15 -9.13 -8.96
N ASP A 238 -1.19 -10.20 -9.75
CA ASP A 238 -0.45 -10.23 -11.02
C ASP A 238 -1.11 -9.34 -12.08
N GLY A 239 -0.29 -8.69 -12.92
CA GLY A 239 -0.74 -7.85 -14.04
C GLY A 239 -1.52 -6.57 -13.67
N PHE A 240 -1.62 -6.17 -12.41
CA PHE A 240 -2.42 -5.00 -12.00
C PHE A 240 -1.95 -3.69 -12.64
N VAL A 241 -2.90 -2.85 -13.06
CA VAL A 241 -2.66 -1.62 -13.81
C VAL A 241 -2.77 -0.39 -12.91
N MET A 242 -1.63 0.09 -12.42
CA MET A 242 -1.51 1.32 -11.64
C MET A 242 -1.37 2.55 -12.57
N ASN A 243 -2.46 3.29 -12.76
CA ASN A 243 -2.49 4.59 -13.41
C ASN A 243 -2.51 5.73 -12.37
N ARG A 244 -2.41 6.99 -12.84
CA ARG A 244 -2.26 8.18 -11.97
C ARG A 244 -3.57 8.89 -11.63
N VAL A 245 -4.71 8.38 -12.08
CA VAL A 245 -6.01 9.04 -11.96
C VAL A 245 -6.93 8.20 -11.08
N LEU A 246 -7.14 8.66 -9.84
CA LEU A 246 -8.27 8.25 -9.01
C LEU A 246 -9.46 9.15 -9.40
N GLY A 247 -10.51 8.57 -9.97
CA GLY A 247 -11.50 9.34 -10.73
C GLY A 247 -12.95 9.13 -10.33
N ASP A 248 -13.41 7.87 -10.28
CA ASP A 248 -14.85 7.57 -10.16
C ASP A 248 -15.29 7.11 -8.76
N TYR A 249 -16.60 7.24 -8.52
CA TYR A 249 -17.23 6.88 -7.25
C TYR A 249 -17.14 5.38 -6.95
N PHE A 250 -17.10 4.54 -8.00
CA PHE A 250 -17.07 3.10 -7.88
C PHE A 250 -15.66 2.60 -7.54
N GLU A 251 -14.62 3.14 -8.17
CA GLU A 251 -13.21 2.95 -7.80
C GLU A 251 -12.96 3.28 -6.32
N THR A 252 -13.51 4.39 -5.83
CA THR A 252 -13.44 4.77 -4.40
C THR A 252 -14.14 3.74 -3.49
N LEU A 253 -15.23 3.12 -3.95
CA LEU A 253 -15.92 2.03 -3.26
C LEU A 253 -15.14 0.71 -3.32
N LEU A 254 -14.50 0.40 -4.45
CA LEU A 254 -13.69 -0.80 -4.64
C LEU A 254 -12.50 -0.81 -3.67
N TYR A 255 -11.74 0.29 -3.55
CA TYR A 255 -10.64 0.38 -2.57
C TYR A 255 -11.11 0.20 -1.12
N LYS A 256 -12.26 0.77 -0.73
CA LYS A 256 -12.87 0.56 0.60
C LYS A 256 -13.20 -0.90 0.89
N ILE A 257 -13.63 -1.64 -0.13
CA ILE A 257 -13.95 -3.07 -0.01
C ILE A 257 -12.67 -3.89 0.01
N PHE A 258 -11.67 -3.59 -0.84
CA PHE A 258 -10.37 -4.27 -0.85
C PHE A 258 -9.71 -4.32 0.53
N VAL A 259 -9.61 -3.17 1.21
CA VAL A 259 -9.02 -3.04 2.56
C VAL A 259 -9.82 -3.81 3.63
N ALA A 260 -11.09 -4.09 3.36
CA ALA A 260 -12.02 -4.78 4.28
C ALA A 260 -12.31 -6.24 3.90
N ILE A 261 -11.70 -6.79 2.82
CA ILE A 261 -11.79 -8.22 2.51
C ILE A 261 -10.96 -8.98 3.54
N ASP A 262 -11.56 -10.03 4.09
CA ASP A 262 -11.00 -10.82 5.17
C ASP A 262 -11.60 -12.24 5.11
N ASP A 263 -10.73 -13.25 5.07
CA ASP A 263 -11.05 -14.66 4.76
C ASP A 263 -12.01 -15.32 5.77
N GLN A 264 -12.11 -14.74 6.97
CA GLN A 264 -12.97 -15.16 8.06
C GLN A 264 -14.32 -14.41 8.09
N THR A 265 -14.61 -13.56 7.09
CA THR A 265 -15.80 -12.72 7.05
C THR A 265 -16.71 -12.99 5.85
N THR A 266 -18.02 -12.92 6.07
CA THR A 266 -19.01 -13.05 4.99
C THR A 266 -19.28 -11.72 4.30
N VAL A 267 -19.78 -11.78 3.06
CA VAL A 267 -20.23 -10.59 2.30
C VAL A 267 -21.26 -9.76 3.07
N LEU A 268 -22.19 -10.41 3.77
CA LEU A 268 -23.18 -9.76 4.62
C LEU A 268 -22.55 -9.02 5.81
N GLU A 269 -21.61 -9.64 6.50
CA GLU A 269 -20.92 -9.00 7.61
C GLU A 269 -20.05 -7.84 7.16
N MET A 270 -19.38 -7.96 6.01
CA MET A 270 -18.56 -6.90 5.41
C MET A 270 -19.40 -5.67 5.06
N SER A 271 -20.57 -5.87 4.45
CA SER A 271 -21.58 -4.81 4.22
C SER A 271 -22.00 -4.12 5.51
N ASN A 272 -22.31 -4.88 6.56
CA ASN A 272 -22.66 -4.34 7.88
C ASN A 272 -21.49 -3.57 8.53
N VAL A 273 -20.26 -4.09 8.44
CA VAL A 273 -19.04 -3.48 8.98
C VAL A 273 -18.68 -2.18 8.26
N LEU A 274 -18.92 -2.07 6.96
CA LEU A 274 -18.67 -0.85 6.18
C LEU A 274 -19.85 0.13 6.19
N HIS A 275 -21.05 -0.29 6.61
CA HIS A 275 -22.32 0.43 6.40
C HIS A 275 -22.56 0.79 4.92
N ILE A 276 -22.23 -0.14 4.03
CA ILE A 276 -22.41 -0.03 2.57
C ILE A 276 -23.49 -1.01 2.16
N ASP A 277 -24.36 -0.59 1.23
CA ASP A 277 -25.44 -1.43 0.71
C ASP A 277 -24.93 -2.81 0.22
N LEU A 278 -25.65 -3.86 0.59
CA LEU A 278 -25.26 -5.24 0.36
C LEU A 278 -25.17 -5.59 -1.14
N GLN A 279 -26.00 -4.98 -1.99
CA GLN A 279 -25.91 -5.21 -3.43
C GLN A 279 -24.69 -4.50 -4.04
N LEU A 280 -24.32 -3.32 -3.54
CA LEU A 280 -23.06 -2.67 -3.93
C LEU A 280 -21.82 -3.51 -3.56
N VAL A 281 -21.80 -4.14 -2.38
CA VAL A 281 -20.72 -5.05 -1.98
C VAL A 281 -20.69 -6.31 -2.85
N LYS A 282 -21.84 -6.95 -3.11
CA LYS A 282 -21.95 -8.08 -4.05
C LYS A 282 -21.44 -7.73 -5.46
N ASN A 283 -21.79 -6.56 -5.98
CA ASN A 283 -21.36 -6.09 -7.30
C ASN A 283 -19.83 -5.88 -7.35
N ALA A 284 -19.24 -5.28 -6.32
CA ALA A 284 -17.80 -5.07 -6.20
C ALA A 284 -17.02 -6.40 -6.11
N ILE A 285 -17.48 -7.34 -5.29
CA ILE A 285 -16.87 -8.67 -5.18
C ILE A 285 -17.02 -9.46 -6.49
N SER A 286 -18.18 -9.36 -7.16
CA SER A 286 -18.38 -9.94 -8.49
C SER A 286 -17.35 -9.41 -9.50
N LEU A 287 -17.04 -8.11 -9.47
CA LEU A 287 -15.95 -7.54 -10.26
C LEU A 287 -14.58 -8.12 -9.88
N PHE A 288 -14.22 -8.15 -8.59
CA PHE A 288 -12.92 -8.68 -8.18
C PHE A 288 -12.71 -10.14 -8.59
N CYS A 289 -13.76 -10.97 -8.57
CA CYS A 289 -13.71 -12.33 -9.12
C CYS A 289 -13.58 -12.36 -10.65
N ARG A 290 -14.23 -11.45 -11.38
CA ARG A 290 -14.07 -11.31 -12.86
C ARG A 290 -12.67 -10.86 -13.26
N LEU A 291 -12.02 -10.03 -12.43
CA LEU A 291 -10.65 -9.53 -12.62
C LEU A 291 -9.57 -10.50 -12.10
N GLY A 292 -9.94 -11.53 -11.35
CA GLY A 292 -9.01 -12.48 -10.71
C GLY A 292 -8.36 -11.96 -9.41
N PHE A 293 -8.69 -10.74 -8.99
CA PHE A 293 -8.14 -10.08 -7.79
C PHE A 293 -8.64 -10.68 -6.48
N ALA A 294 -9.84 -11.28 -6.48
CA ALA A 294 -10.38 -11.99 -5.33
C ALA A 294 -10.97 -13.34 -5.75
N ARG A 295 -10.87 -14.33 -4.87
CA ARG A 295 -11.36 -15.69 -5.10
C ARG A 295 -12.43 -16.03 -4.05
N LYS A 296 -13.50 -16.66 -4.52
CA LYS A 296 -14.53 -17.25 -3.65
C LYS A 296 -13.98 -18.55 -3.04
N ARG A 297 -14.22 -18.77 -1.75
CA ARG A 297 -13.86 -20.02 -1.06
C ARG A 297 -14.85 -21.13 -1.44
N VAL A 298 -14.44 -22.01 -2.34
CA VAL A 298 -15.24 -23.17 -2.80
C VAL A 298 -15.00 -24.37 -1.90
N THR A 299 -16.06 -25.06 -1.45
CA THR A 299 -15.99 -26.19 -0.50
C THR A 299 -15.70 -27.54 -1.15
N GLY A 300 -15.28 -27.56 -2.41
CA GLY A 300 -14.94 -28.77 -3.18
C GLY A 300 -16.13 -29.62 -3.64
N ALA A 301 -17.30 -29.52 -3.01
CA ALA A 301 -18.51 -30.25 -3.41
C ALA A 301 -18.98 -29.89 -4.83
N GLU A 302 -18.80 -28.62 -5.23
CA GLU A 302 -19.10 -28.10 -6.57
C GLU A 302 -18.29 -28.81 -7.69
N ASN A 303 -17.14 -29.43 -7.36
CA ASN A 303 -16.32 -30.12 -8.35
C ASN A 303 -16.91 -31.47 -8.81
N LEU A 304 -17.93 -32.00 -8.13
CA LEU A 304 -18.57 -33.28 -8.46
C LEU A 304 -19.53 -33.18 -9.66
N THR A 305 -19.96 -31.98 -10.02
CA THR A 305 -20.94 -31.71 -11.10
C THR A 305 -20.32 -31.09 -12.34
N ILE A 306 -18.99 -30.98 -12.40
CA ILE A 306 -18.27 -30.35 -13.52
C ILE A 306 -18.15 -31.31 -14.72
N HIS A 307 -18.44 -30.79 -15.91
CA HIS A 307 -18.31 -31.49 -17.17
C HIS A 307 -16.84 -31.81 -17.49
N THR A 308 -16.57 -33.01 -18.01
CA THR A 308 -15.21 -33.58 -18.12
C THR A 308 -14.22 -32.72 -18.92
N SER A 309 -14.70 -31.89 -19.85
CA SER A 309 -13.89 -30.93 -20.61
C SER A 309 -13.10 -29.93 -19.75
N TRP A 310 -13.54 -29.66 -18.52
CA TRP A 310 -12.91 -28.72 -17.61
C TRP A 310 -11.74 -29.33 -16.81
N ASN A 311 -11.67 -30.67 -16.69
CA ASN A 311 -10.64 -31.33 -15.88
C ASN A 311 -9.22 -31.08 -16.41
N SER A 312 -9.07 -30.90 -17.73
CA SER A 312 -7.79 -30.54 -18.38
C SER A 312 -7.37 -29.08 -18.13
N TYR A 313 -8.24 -28.23 -17.59
CA TYR A 313 -7.97 -26.83 -17.25
C TYR A 313 -7.95 -26.58 -15.74
N SER A 314 -8.71 -27.35 -14.95
CA SER A 314 -8.80 -27.22 -13.49
C SER A 314 -7.47 -27.49 -12.75
N MET A 315 -6.53 -28.22 -13.34
CA MET A 315 -5.19 -28.46 -12.76
C MET A 315 -4.32 -27.20 -12.62
N ILE A 316 -4.77 -26.03 -13.11
CA ILE A 316 -4.11 -24.73 -12.91
C ILE A 316 -4.61 -24.03 -11.62
N SER A 317 -5.68 -24.53 -11.00
CA SER A 317 -6.39 -23.84 -9.91
C SER A 317 -6.14 -24.41 -8.49
N SER A 318 -5.46 -25.56 -8.37
CA SER A 318 -5.19 -26.21 -7.07
C SER A 318 -3.88 -25.71 -6.40
N PRO A 319 -3.83 -25.57 -5.06
CA PRO A 319 -2.65 -25.08 -4.35
C PRO A 319 -1.56 -26.15 -4.23
N THR A 320 -0.69 -26.22 -5.24
CA THR A 320 0.63 -26.87 -5.15
C THR A 320 1.71 -25.85 -5.50
N SER A 321 2.74 -25.78 -4.66
CA SER A 321 3.85 -24.81 -4.70
C SER A 321 4.43 -24.58 -6.11
N PRO A 322 4.67 -23.31 -6.52
CA PRO A 322 5.00 -22.98 -7.91
C PRO A 322 6.44 -23.34 -8.31
N THR A 323 6.64 -24.56 -8.84
CA THR A 323 7.81 -24.82 -9.70
C THR A 323 7.64 -24.11 -11.04
N SER A 324 8.65 -23.33 -11.44
CA SER A 324 8.59 -22.32 -12.52
C SER A 324 8.12 -22.85 -13.89
N PRO A 325 7.10 -22.25 -14.52
CA PRO A 325 6.64 -22.63 -15.86
C PRO A 325 7.47 -21.94 -16.96
N THR A 326 8.69 -22.43 -17.21
CA THR A 326 9.45 -22.08 -18.43
C THR A 326 9.28 -23.18 -19.47
N SER A 327 8.84 -22.80 -20.68
CA SER A 327 8.67 -23.65 -21.86
C SER A 327 7.45 -24.59 -21.88
N THR A 328 6.31 -24.10 -22.39
CA THR A 328 5.65 -24.76 -23.54
C THR A 328 4.73 -23.80 -24.31
N GLN A 329 4.54 -24.07 -25.61
CA GLN A 329 3.51 -23.52 -26.51
C GLN A 329 3.56 -22.01 -26.90
N MET A 330 4.57 -21.62 -27.68
CA MET A 330 4.36 -20.74 -28.85
C MET A 330 5.42 -21.00 -29.94
N THR A 331 5.14 -21.92 -30.88
CA THR A 331 5.77 -21.94 -32.23
C THR A 331 5.01 -22.88 -33.19
N THR A 332 4.22 -22.30 -34.08
CA THR A 332 3.86 -22.88 -35.40
C THR A 332 3.94 -21.76 -36.44
N SER A 333 4.31 -22.08 -37.68
CA SER A 333 4.54 -21.15 -38.80
C SER A 333 5.58 -20.04 -38.55
N ALA A 334 6.87 -20.43 -38.47
CA ALA A 334 8.02 -19.53 -38.60
C ALA A 334 9.29 -20.32 -39.02
N THR A 335 9.19 -21.21 -40.01
CA THR A 335 10.24 -22.18 -40.37
C THR A 335 10.55 -22.19 -41.87
N GLU A 336 11.24 -21.16 -42.36
CA GLU A 336 11.91 -21.20 -43.67
C GLU A 336 13.13 -20.25 -43.71
N ASP A 337 12.99 -18.97 -43.34
CA ASP A 337 13.98 -17.90 -43.61
C ASP A 337 15.27 -17.87 -42.75
N ILE A 338 15.47 -18.78 -41.78
CA ILE A 338 16.64 -18.75 -40.87
C ILE A 338 17.70 -19.83 -41.22
N ASN A 339 17.41 -20.75 -42.15
CA ASN A 339 18.26 -21.92 -42.45
C ASN A 339 19.36 -21.66 -43.51
N GLU A 340 19.56 -20.39 -43.91
CA GLU A 340 20.54 -19.98 -44.93
C GLU A 340 21.79 -19.30 -44.33
N LEU A 341 21.67 -18.49 -43.28
CA LEU A 341 22.82 -17.78 -42.69
C LEU A 341 23.79 -18.69 -41.92
N THR A 342 23.29 -19.74 -41.25
CA THR A 342 24.13 -20.60 -40.38
C THR A 342 25.03 -21.57 -41.16
N LYS A 343 24.85 -21.72 -42.48
CA LYS A 343 25.65 -22.63 -43.33
C LYS A 343 26.93 -22.01 -43.89
N THR A 344 27.12 -20.70 -43.69
CA THR A 344 28.20 -19.93 -44.34
C THR A 344 29.40 -19.64 -43.41
N LEU A 345 29.31 -20.00 -42.12
CA LEU A 345 30.32 -19.70 -41.10
C LEU A 345 31.12 -20.90 -40.57
N LEU A 346 31.02 -22.08 -41.20
CA LEU A 346 31.80 -23.27 -40.85
C LEU A 346 32.35 -23.99 -42.09
N ARG A 347 33.16 -23.27 -42.88
CA ARG A 347 34.05 -23.90 -43.90
C ARG A 347 35.41 -23.21 -44.01
N MET A 348 36.38 -23.88 -43.38
CA MET A 348 37.79 -23.99 -43.75
C MET A 348 38.69 -22.75 -43.58
N ASP A 349 39.82 -23.03 -42.95
CA ASP A 349 41.05 -22.24 -42.91
C ASP A 349 41.72 -22.22 -44.31
N GLU A 350 42.46 -21.16 -44.64
CA GLU A 350 43.88 -21.21 -45.07
C GLU A 350 44.46 -19.79 -45.30
N ASP A 351 45.63 -19.56 -44.67
CA ASP A 351 46.75 -18.63 -44.92
C ASP A 351 46.64 -17.08 -45.06
N ASP A 352 47.63 -16.42 -44.41
CA ASP A 352 48.38 -15.19 -44.74
C ASP A 352 47.65 -13.84 -44.99
N SER A 353 47.96 -12.70 -44.34
CA SER A 353 49.22 -12.27 -43.68
C SER A 353 49.15 -10.80 -43.17
N GLU A 354 50.13 -10.39 -42.35
CA GLU A 354 50.60 -9.03 -41.95
C GLU A 354 49.67 -8.03 -41.17
N ASP A 355 50.06 -7.79 -39.90
CA ASP A 355 50.38 -6.48 -39.27
C ASP A 355 49.32 -5.35 -39.07
N VAL A 356 49.28 -4.58 -37.96
CA VAL A 356 50.14 -4.57 -36.73
C VAL A 356 49.47 -3.91 -35.49
N LEU A 357 49.93 -4.32 -34.30
CA LEU A 357 49.83 -3.71 -32.94
C LEU A 357 48.49 -3.52 -32.19
N SER A 358 48.47 -4.13 -31.00
CA SER A 358 47.63 -3.93 -29.80
C SER A 358 48.39 -3.03 -28.77
N PRO A 359 48.19 -3.04 -27.41
CA PRO A 359 47.15 -3.59 -26.50
C PRO A 359 46.45 -2.42 -25.73
N VAL A 360 45.86 -2.44 -24.51
CA VAL A 360 45.71 -3.30 -23.29
C VAL A 360 44.33 -2.95 -22.68
N GLY A 361 43.57 -3.74 -21.90
CA GLY A 361 43.67 -5.10 -21.33
C GLY A 361 42.24 -5.61 -20.98
N ASP A 362 41.97 -6.72 -20.29
CA ASP A 362 42.28 -7.20 -18.91
C ASP A 362 41.10 -7.00 -17.92
N ASP A 363 40.29 -8.05 -17.76
CA ASP A 363 39.41 -8.25 -16.60
C ASP A 363 39.20 -9.77 -16.37
N HIS A 364 39.14 -10.24 -15.13
CA HIS A 364 39.42 -11.64 -14.78
C HIS A 364 38.47 -12.20 -13.70
N ILE A 365 37.61 -13.17 -14.06
CA ILE A 365 36.63 -13.79 -13.13
C ILE A 365 36.87 -15.30 -12.98
N LEU A 366 36.84 -15.77 -11.73
CA LEU A 366 36.73 -17.18 -11.33
C LEU A 366 35.55 -17.27 -10.34
N ARG A 367 34.54 -18.15 -10.40
CA ARG A 367 34.32 -19.52 -10.91
C ARG A 367 34.17 -20.54 -9.77
N ALA A 368 32.93 -20.92 -9.46
CA ALA A 368 32.51 -22.10 -8.70
C ALA A 368 31.02 -22.37 -8.95
N SER A 369 30.41 -23.54 -8.73
CA SER A 369 30.86 -24.95 -8.82
C SER A 369 29.61 -25.85 -8.81
N SER A 370 29.55 -26.88 -9.66
CA SER A 370 28.36 -27.75 -9.79
C SER A 370 28.31 -28.92 -8.79
N PRO A 371 27.11 -29.46 -8.48
CA PRO A 371 26.93 -30.84 -8.04
C PRO A 371 26.21 -31.73 -9.08
N ASN A 372 26.29 -33.05 -8.90
CA ASN A 372 25.83 -34.09 -9.85
C ASN A 372 24.37 -34.56 -9.62
N PRO A 373 23.71 -35.15 -10.63
CA PRO A 373 22.41 -35.82 -10.50
C PRO A 373 22.52 -37.31 -10.14
N SER A 374 21.49 -37.91 -9.51
CA SER A 374 20.99 -39.27 -9.80
C SER A 374 19.87 -39.75 -8.85
N LEU A 375 19.15 -40.80 -9.30
CA LEU A 375 18.32 -41.76 -8.53
C LEU A 375 16.96 -41.31 -7.97
N ASN A 376 15.92 -41.50 -8.78
CA ASN A 376 14.59 -41.90 -8.30
C ASN A 376 14.61 -43.38 -7.88
N THR A 377 13.85 -43.75 -6.85
CA THR A 377 13.28 -45.09 -6.69
C THR A 377 12.00 -45.01 -5.83
N SER A 378 10.98 -45.78 -6.16
CA SER A 378 9.64 -45.69 -5.56
C SER A 378 9.37 -46.82 -4.57
N ILE A 379 8.40 -46.61 -3.65
CA ILE A 379 7.30 -47.54 -3.28
C ILE A 379 6.42 -46.89 -2.18
N ASP A 380 5.14 -47.25 -2.14
CA ASP A 380 4.11 -46.66 -1.29
C ASP A 380 4.31 -46.80 0.23
N SER A 381 3.95 -45.75 0.97
CA SER A 381 3.57 -45.80 2.40
C SER A 381 2.83 -44.52 2.78
N ALA A 382 1.51 -44.57 2.90
CA ALA A 382 0.68 -43.41 3.23
C ALA A 382 0.57 -43.20 4.77
N PRO A 383 0.91 -42.01 5.31
CA PRO A 383 0.55 -41.60 6.66
C PRO A 383 -0.85 -40.97 6.69
N SER A 384 -1.61 -41.22 7.75
CA SER A 384 -2.97 -40.68 7.94
C SER A 384 -2.99 -39.17 8.22
N VAL A 385 -3.95 -38.46 7.61
CA VAL A 385 -4.26 -37.05 7.92
C VAL A 385 -4.74 -36.93 9.38
N PRO A 386 -4.13 -36.06 10.21
CA PRO A 386 -4.70 -35.70 11.51
C PRO A 386 -5.87 -34.73 11.31
N SER A 387 -7.06 -35.14 11.72
CA SER A 387 -8.26 -34.29 11.65
C SER A 387 -8.21 -33.17 12.69
N SER A 388 -8.06 -31.92 12.25
CA SER A 388 -8.29 -30.76 13.09
C SER A 388 -9.79 -30.60 13.37
N ASN A 389 -10.19 -30.78 14.63
CA ASN A 389 -11.54 -30.43 15.08
C ASN A 389 -11.74 -28.90 15.00
N PRO A 390 -12.95 -28.40 14.69
CA PRO A 390 -13.23 -26.98 14.75
C PRO A 390 -13.08 -26.47 16.20
N PRO A 391 -12.48 -25.28 16.42
CA PRO A 391 -12.40 -24.71 17.76
C PRO A 391 -13.81 -24.42 18.28
N THR A 392 -14.09 -24.87 19.51
CA THR A 392 -15.34 -24.53 20.20
C THR A 392 -15.42 -23.03 20.43
N SER A 393 -16.63 -22.48 20.28
CA SER A 393 -16.92 -21.05 20.37
C SER A 393 -16.70 -20.48 21.78
N ASP A 394 -15.48 -20.01 22.06
CA ASP A 394 -15.18 -19.18 23.22
C ASP A 394 -15.29 -17.70 22.83
N VAL A 395 -16.00 -16.90 23.64
CA VAL A 395 -16.31 -15.50 23.30
C VAL A 395 -15.25 -14.58 23.89
N GLY A 396 -14.46 -13.90 23.05
CA GLY A 396 -13.89 -12.60 23.43
C GLY A 396 -12.57 -12.14 22.81
N THR A 397 -11.71 -13.01 22.29
CA THR A 397 -10.37 -12.59 21.84
C THR A 397 -9.93 -13.17 20.50
N VAL A 398 -9.97 -12.33 19.45
CA VAL A 398 -9.22 -12.54 18.21
C VAL A 398 -7.73 -12.66 18.55
N ASN A 399 -7.03 -13.69 18.04
CA ASN A 399 -5.59 -13.87 18.25
C ASN A 399 -4.73 -13.37 17.06
N ARG A 400 -5.37 -13.05 15.93
CA ARG A 400 -4.73 -12.47 14.74
C ARG A 400 -4.13 -11.10 15.02
N ALA A 401 -2.92 -10.87 14.51
CA ALA A 401 -2.20 -9.60 14.59
C ALA A 401 -2.12 -8.91 13.22
N ALA A 402 -1.91 -7.59 13.22
CA ALA A 402 -1.55 -6.86 12.01
C ALA A 402 -0.24 -6.07 12.20
N PHE A 403 0.70 -6.29 11.28
CA PHE A 403 1.92 -5.51 11.15
C PHE A 403 1.65 -4.30 10.25
N ILE A 404 1.60 -3.13 10.87
CA ILE A 404 1.29 -1.85 10.24
C ILE A 404 2.55 -1.30 9.60
N PHE A 405 2.52 -1.02 8.30
CA PHE A 405 3.64 -0.46 7.56
C PHE A 405 3.21 0.77 6.74
N ASP A 406 4.16 1.50 6.15
CA ASP A 406 3.91 2.64 5.29
C ASP A 406 4.47 2.46 3.86
N SER A 407 4.20 3.42 2.99
CA SER A 407 4.63 3.40 1.59
C SER A 407 6.14 3.25 1.37
N THR A 408 7.01 3.54 2.35
CA THR A 408 8.46 3.33 2.22
C THR A 408 8.80 1.84 2.06
N LEU A 409 8.10 0.97 2.79
CA LEU A 409 8.28 -0.49 2.71
C LEU A 409 7.99 -1.00 1.29
N THR A 410 6.86 -0.59 0.72
CA THR A 410 6.48 -0.94 -0.66
C THR A 410 7.41 -0.34 -1.71
N ALA A 411 7.93 0.87 -1.49
CA ALA A 411 8.88 1.50 -2.41
C ALA A 411 10.21 0.74 -2.47
N PHE A 412 10.71 0.28 -1.32
CA PHE A 412 11.92 -0.56 -1.26
C PHE A 412 11.69 -1.95 -1.89
N LEU A 413 10.58 -2.64 -1.57
CA LEU A 413 10.26 -3.95 -2.15
C LEU A 413 10.05 -3.91 -3.67
N MET A 414 9.69 -2.76 -4.24
CA MET A 414 9.56 -2.55 -5.69
C MET A 414 10.91 -2.33 -6.42
N MET A 415 12.04 -2.24 -5.71
CA MET A 415 13.35 -2.05 -6.35
C MET A 415 13.82 -3.34 -7.03
N GLY A 416 13.93 -3.28 -8.36
CA GLY A 416 14.07 -4.45 -9.24
C GLY A 416 15.32 -5.32 -9.08
N ASN A 417 16.26 -4.95 -8.20
CA ASN A 417 17.47 -5.73 -7.93
C ASN A 417 17.25 -6.83 -6.87
N LEU A 418 16.22 -6.72 -6.02
CA LEU A 418 16.01 -7.64 -4.88
C LEU A 418 15.58 -9.03 -5.36
N SER A 419 14.41 -9.10 -6.01
CA SER A 419 13.90 -10.26 -6.74
C SER A 419 12.77 -9.84 -7.68
N ALA A 420 12.63 -10.51 -8.82
CA ALA A 420 11.49 -10.35 -9.71
C ALA A 420 10.17 -10.90 -9.11
N SER A 421 10.24 -11.89 -8.21
CA SER A 421 9.05 -12.51 -7.59
C SER A 421 8.35 -11.59 -6.59
N LEU A 422 9.14 -10.91 -5.74
CA LEU A 422 8.62 -10.00 -4.71
C LEU A 422 7.79 -8.85 -5.27
N LYS A 423 7.99 -8.48 -6.54
CA LYS A 423 7.26 -7.39 -7.20
C LYS A 423 5.75 -7.59 -7.17
N GLY A 424 5.25 -8.82 -7.31
CA GLY A 424 3.81 -9.10 -7.25
C GLY A 424 3.23 -8.83 -5.86
N HIS A 425 3.93 -9.29 -4.81
CA HIS A 425 3.58 -9.01 -3.42
C HIS A 425 3.70 -7.51 -3.09
N ALA A 426 4.72 -6.82 -3.60
CA ALA A 426 4.92 -5.38 -3.39
C ALA A 426 3.81 -4.53 -4.03
N VAL A 427 3.33 -4.91 -5.23
CA VAL A 427 2.15 -4.29 -5.87
C VAL A 427 0.88 -4.56 -5.06
N ALA A 428 0.66 -5.79 -4.58
CA ALA A 428 -0.48 -6.11 -3.72
C ALA A 428 -0.48 -5.30 -2.40
N LEU A 429 0.67 -5.25 -1.72
CA LEU A 429 0.89 -4.45 -0.50
C LEU A 429 0.65 -2.94 -0.74
N PHE A 430 0.93 -2.43 -1.95
CA PHE A 430 0.69 -1.03 -2.30
C PHE A 430 -0.78 -0.73 -2.63
N GLU A 431 -1.40 -1.50 -3.52
CA GLU A 431 -2.74 -1.24 -4.08
C GLU A 431 -3.89 -1.77 -3.22
N VAL A 432 -3.79 -3.00 -2.71
CA VAL A 432 -4.80 -3.57 -1.78
C VAL A 432 -4.62 -2.96 -0.40
N GLY A 433 -3.37 -2.67 -0.03
CA GLY A 433 -3.01 -2.23 1.32
C GLY A 433 -3.06 -3.35 2.37
N LYS A 434 -3.22 -4.61 1.96
CA LYS A 434 -3.27 -5.78 2.86
C LYS A 434 -2.63 -7.00 2.20
N LEU A 435 -1.83 -7.74 2.97
CA LEU A 435 -1.38 -9.11 2.65
C LEU A 435 -1.82 -10.02 3.80
N ALA A 436 -2.65 -11.01 3.51
CA ALA A 436 -3.22 -11.91 4.49
C ALA A 436 -2.25 -13.05 4.87
N ASP A 437 -2.44 -13.64 6.05
CA ASP A 437 -1.65 -14.77 6.58
C ASP A 437 -1.47 -15.94 5.57
N GLU A 438 -2.51 -16.24 4.77
CA GLU A 438 -2.46 -17.24 3.68
C GLU A 438 -1.31 -16.97 2.68
N GLN A 439 -1.16 -15.71 2.23
CA GLN A 439 -0.11 -15.29 1.30
C GLN A 439 1.23 -15.00 2.00
N MET A 440 1.19 -14.77 3.32
CA MET A 440 2.37 -14.47 4.12
C MET A 440 3.43 -15.58 4.04
N ARG A 441 3.03 -16.85 3.84
CA ARG A 441 3.98 -17.94 3.63
C ARG A 441 4.80 -17.74 2.36
N ASP A 442 4.13 -17.62 1.21
CA ASP A 442 4.78 -17.46 -0.10
C ASP A 442 5.64 -16.18 -0.14
N PHE A 443 5.21 -15.12 0.54
CA PHE A 443 5.99 -13.89 0.70
C PHE A 443 7.28 -14.10 1.52
N LEU A 444 7.23 -14.85 2.63
CA LEU A 444 8.42 -15.18 3.43
C LEU A 444 9.39 -16.09 2.67
N GLU A 445 8.89 -17.11 1.96
CA GLU A 445 9.72 -17.97 1.10
C GLU A 445 10.39 -17.15 -0.02
N GLN A 446 9.73 -16.11 -0.56
CA GLN A 446 10.35 -15.19 -1.53
C GLN A 446 11.34 -14.19 -0.91
N LEU A 447 11.13 -13.75 0.34
CA LEU A 447 12.09 -12.91 1.08
C LEU A 447 13.38 -13.68 1.42
N GLU A 448 13.30 -14.99 1.68
CA GLU A 448 14.47 -15.86 1.86
C GLU A 448 15.34 -15.95 0.59
N CYS A 449 14.73 -15.83 -0.59
CA CYS A 449 15.43 -15.85 -1.88
C CYS A 449 16.02 -14.50 -2.32
N VAL A 450 16.04 -13.47 -1.46
CA VAL A 450 16.62 -12.16 -1.80
C VAL A 450 18.13 -12.24 -1.95
N ASN A 451 18.65 -11.69 -3.05
CA ASN A 451 20.09 -11.60 -3.29
C ASN A 451 20.78 -10.76 -2.21
N GLN A 452 21.82 -11.31 -1.58
CA GLN A 452 22.68 -10.56 -0.65
C GLN A 452 23.71 -9.77 -1.45
N PHE A 453 23.68 -8.44 -1.34
CA PHE A 453 24.59 -7.55 -2.04
C PHE A 453 25.75 -7.10 -1.15
N ALA A 454 26.96 -7.06 -1.70
CA ALA A 454 28.18 -6.79 -0.93
C ALA A 454 28.48 -5.30 -0.68
N GLU A 455 27.93 -4.40 -1.51
CA GLU A 455 28.26 -2.96 -1.49
C GLU A 455 27.09 -2.11 -2.01
N GLY A 456 27.07 -0.83 -1.63
CA GLY A 456 26.13 0.18 -2.12
C GLY A 456 24.69 0.04 -1.61
N ASP A 457 23.76 0.78 -2.20
CA ASP A 457 22.37 0.84 -1.74
C ASP A 457 21.66 -0.52 -1.79
N ALA A 458 22.04 -1.37 -2.76
CA ALA A 458 21.54 -2.74 -2.86
C ALA A 458 21.80 -3.58 -1.60
N GLN A 459 22.93 -3.36 -0.92
CA GLN A 459 23.23 -3.98 0.37
C GLN A 459 22.22 -3.53 1.43
N ARG A 460 21.97 -2.22 1.54
CA ARG A 460 21.00 -1.65 2.49
C ARG A 460 19.61 -2.26 2.29
N TYR A 461 19.12 -2.30 1.05
CA TYR A 461 17.83 -2.94 0.74
C TYR A 461 17.80 -4.44 1.08
N SER A 462 18.87 -5.21 0.82
CA SER A 462 18.92 -6.63 1.23
C SER A 462 18.94 -6.82 2.77
N MET A 463 19.54 -5.89 3.52
CA MET A 463 19.48 -5.88 4.99
C MET A 463 18.06 -5.57 5.50
N HIS A 464 17.33 -4.65 4.86
CA HIS A 464 15.95 -4.31 5.22
C HIS A 464 14.99 -5.46 4.89
N ALA A 465 15.19 -6.17 3.78
CA ALA A 465 14.47 -7.41 3.46
C ALA A 465 14.71 -8.50 4.53
N THR A 466 15.95 -8.64 4.98
CA THR A 466 16.34 -9.59 6.03
C THR A 466 15.72 -9.22 7.38
N ALA A 467 15.73 -7.93 7.76
CA ALA A 467 15.11 -7.46 9.00
C ALA A 467 13.58 -7.65 9.00
N LEU A 468 12.90 -7.40 7.87
CA LEU A 468 11.47 -7.70 7.71
C LEU A 468 11.20 -9.21 7.86
N LEU A 469 11.98 -10.05 7.18
CA LEU A 469 11.88 -11.51 7.25
C LEU A 469 12.05 -12.03 8.68
N ASP A 470 13.07 -11.56 9.39
CA ASP A 470 13.35 -11.92 10.78
C ASP A 470 12.24 -11.43 11.73
N SER A 471 11.70 -10.22 11.51
CA SER A 471 10.56 -9.69 12.27
C SER A 471 9.33 -10.59 12.15
N LEU A 472 8.92 -10.88 10.91
CA LEU A 472 7.72 -11.64 10.61
C LEU A 472 7.85 -13.08 11.10
N LYS A 473 9.01 -13.73 10.91
CA LYS A 473 9.30 -15.06 11.45
C LYS A 473 9.26 -15.10 12.99
N SER A 474 9.84 -14.11 13.65
CA SER A 474 9.89 -14.07 15.11
C SER A 474 8.50 -13.83 15.71
N LEU A 475 7.71 -12.93 15.14
CA LEU A 475 6.47 -12.45 15.74
C LEU A 475 5.20 -13.19 15.30
N ARG A 476 5.25 -13.97 14.20
CA ARG A 476 4.12 -14.79 13.71
C ARG A 476 3.96 -16.14 14.42
N GLN A 477 5.02 -16.72 14.99
CA GLN A 477 5.11 -18.13 15.44
C GLN A 477 3.78 -18.88 15.73
N ASP A 478 3.03 -18.49 16.77
CA ASP A 478 1.77 -19.13 17.18
C ASP A 478 0.50 -18.31 16.84
N ARG A 479 0.57 -17.39 15.86
CA ARG A 479 -0.48 -16.40 15.55
C ARG A 479 -0.65 -16.16 14.05
N GLU A 480 -1.89 -16.09 13.59
CA GLU A 480 -2.20 -15.51 12.28
C GLU A 480 -1.72 -14.05 12.24
N ALA A 481 -1.03 -13.65 11.16
CA ALA A 481 -0.51 -12.31 11.01
C ALA A 481 -0.66 -11.77 9.58
N ASP A 482 -1.27 -10.58 9.48
CA ASP A 482 -1.37 -9.83 8.24
C ASP A 482 -0.34 -8.68 8.21
N LEU A 483 0.06 -8.26 7.01
CA LEU A 483 0.70 -6.96 6.78
C LEU A 483 -0.37 -5.98 6.29
N VAL A 484 -0.49 -4.81 6.92
CA VAL A 484 -1.49 -3.78 6.56
C VAL A 484 -0.84 -2.42 6.37
N ARG A 485 -1.10 -1.79 5.22
CA ARG A 485 -0.59 -0.47 4.86
C ARG A 485 -1.39 0.62 5.57
N GLY A 486 -0.75 1.39 6.44
CA GLY A 486 -1.40 2.42 7.26
C GLY A 486 -2.13 3.49 6.45
N GLU A 487 -1.60 3.91 5.28
CA GLU A 487 -2.27 4.93 4.45
C GLU A 487 -3.53 4.38 3.75
N SER A 488 -3.62 3.06 3.51
CA SER A 488 -4.80 2.46 2.88
C SER A 488 -6.06 2.61 3.74
N LEU A 489 -5.87 2.69 5.07
CA LEU A 489 -6.92 2.90 6.07
C LEU A 489 -7.54 4.31 6.04
N LEU A 490 -7.00 5.23 5.22
CA LEU A 490 -7.63 6.53 4.90
C LEU A 490 -8.75 6.43 3.86
N THR A 491 -8.83 5.33 3.12
CA THR A 491 -9.98 5.08 2.22
C THR A 491 -11.28 4.89 3.02
N LEU A 492 -11.18 4.36 4.24
CA LEU A 492 -12.27 4.14 5.18
C LEU A 492 -12.54 5.39 6.04
N ASP A 493 -13.81 5.67 6.32
CA ASP A 493 -14.16 6.64 7.36
C ASP A 493 -13.77 6.11 8.75
N ASP A 494 -13.57 7.01 9.71
CA ASP A 494 -13.09 6.66 11.06
C ASP A 494 -13.97 5.62 11.79
N LYS A 495 -15.29 5.60 11.56
CA LYS A 495 -16.17 4.61 12.20
C LYS A 495 -16.03 3.25 11.54
N SER A 496 -15.93 3.20 10.21
CA SER A 496 -15.68 1.96 9.46
C SER A 496 -14.28 1.40 9.75
N ARG A 497 -13.24 2.24 9.77
CA ARG A 497 -11.88 1.86 10.18
C ARG A 497 -11.85 1.23 11.57
N LYS A 498 -12.53 1.82 12.55
CA LYS A 498 -12.70 1.25 13.90
C LYS A 498 -13.34 -0.14 13.88
N ARG A 499 -14.41 -0.34 13.09
CA ARG A 499 -15.14 -1.62 13.01
C ARG A 499 -14.37 -2.71 12.24
N VAL A 500 -13.71 -2.37 11.13
CA VAL A 500 -12.88 -3.32 10.35
C VAL A 500 -11.74 -3.84 11.22
N LEU A 501 -10.89 -2.93 11.73
CA LEU A 501 -9.70 -3.33 12.48
C LEU A 501 -10.07 -4.11 13.76
N ALA A 502 -11.11 -3.68 14.49
CA ALA A 502 -11.49 -4.33 15.76
C ALA A 502 -12.26 -5.64 15.57
N LYS A 503 -12.65 -5.99 14.33
CA LYS A 503 -13.18 -7.31 13.99
C LYS A 503 -12.05 -8.27 13.60
N SER A 504 -11.13 -7.85 12.74
CA SER A 504 -10.10 -8.73 12.17
C SER A 504 -8.84 -8.87 13.04
N TYR A 505 -8.56 -7.93 13.95
CA TYR A 505 -7.29 -7.90 14.69
C TYR A 505 -7.46 -7.75 16.21
N GLY A 506 -6.73 -8.58 16.95
CA GLY A 506 -6.66 -8.50 18.41
C GLY A 506 -5.55 -7.58 18.94
N ILE A 507 -4.56 -7.27 18.10
CA ILE A 507 -3.42 -6.39 18.40
C ILE A 507 -2.81 -5.86 17.08
N LEU A 508 -2.29 -4.64 17.12
CA LEU A 508 -1.56 -4.00 16.02
C LEU A 508 -0.11 -3.76 16.44
N VAL A 509 0.84 -3.86 15.49
CA VAL A 509 2.27 -3.63 15.73
C VAL A 509 2.86 -2.78 14.60
N ALA A 510 3.50 -1.67 14.90
CA ALA A 510 4.11 -0.80 13.90
C ALA A 510 5.45 -1.38 13.41
N MET A 511 5.64 -1.39 12.09
CA MET A 511 6.95 -1.46 11.43
C MET A 511 7.52 -0.04 11.43
N ALA A 512 8.57 0.21 12.21
CA ALA A 512 9.00 1.54 12.59
C ALA A 512 10.22 2.06 11.79
N PRO A 513 10.39 3.39 11.66
CA PRO A 513 9.39 4.44 11.95
C PRO A 513 8.24 4.44 10.92
N LEU A 514 7.09 4.99 11.29
CA LEU A 514 5.92 5.15 10.39
C LEU A 514 5.74 6.62 9.95
N SER A 515 5.30 6.81 8.71
CA SER A 515 4.84 8.08 8.18
C SER A 515 3.59 8.61 8.89
N LEU A 516 3.41 9.94 8.88
CA LEU A 516 2.24 10.61 9.47
C LEU A 516 0.91 10.11 8.87
N GLU A 517 0.88 9.79 7.57
CA GLU A 517 -0.31 9.28 6.88
C GLU A 517 -0.60 7.80 7.22
N ALA A 518 0.39 7.05 7.73
CA ALA A 518 0.21 5.68 8.22
C ALA A 518 -0.30 5.62 9.68
N CYS A 519 -0.06 6.67 10.48
CA CYS A 519 -0.45 6.77 11.90
C CYS A 519 -1.95 7.08 12.13
N THR A 520 -2.84 6.50 11.33
CA THR A 520 -4.29 6.78 11.30
C THR A 520 -5.11 5.88 12.23
N ILE A 521 -4.43 5.11 13.07
CA ILE A 521 -5.03 4.07 13.89
C ILE A 521 -5.84 4.68 15.05
N PRO A 522 -7.09 4.26 15.26
CA PRO A 522 -7.95 4.86 16.27
C PRO A 522 -7.59 4.37 17.69
N VAL A 523 -6.75 5.15 18.38
CA VAL A 523 -6.24 5.08 19.78
C VAL A 523 -7.05 4.22 20.76
N SER A 524 -8.38 4.37 20.78
CA SER A 524 -9.28 3.80 21.79
C SER A 524 -9.88 2.44 21.43
N SER A 525 -9.61 1.90 20.24
CA SER A 525 -10.27 0.69 19.74
C SER A 525 -9.49 -0.62 20.00
N ILE A 526 -8.19 -0.63 19.78
CA ILE A 526 -7.36 -1.85 19.70
C ILE A 526 -5.99 -1.55 20.34
N PRO A 527 -5.35 -2.51 21.04
CA PRO A 527 -3.98 -2.36 21.50
C PRO A 527 -3.02 -2.15 20.33
N PHE A 528 -2.21 -1.08 20.35
CA PHE A 528 -1.25 -0.79 19.28
C PHE A 528 0.16 -0.58 19.82
N ILE A 529 1.07 -1.49 19.47
CA ILE A 529 2.51 -1.33 19.72
C ILE A 529 3.09 -0.44 18.61
N GLY A 530 2.89 0.87 18.76
CA GLY A 530 3.23 1.87 17.76
C GLY A 530 2.79 3.28 18.19
N PRO A 531 3.06 4.30 17.36
CA PRO A 531 2.63 5.68 17.61
C PRO A 531 1.10 5.79 17.57
N PRO A 532 0.39 6.01 18.70
CA PRO A 532 -1.07 5.89 18.75
C PRO A 532 -1.82 6.92 17.90
N ASN A 533 -1.20 8.05 17.56
CA ASN A 533 -1.72 9.06 16.64
C ASN A 533 -0.58 9.73 15.87
N ALA A 534 -0.91 10.45 14.79
CA ALA A 534 0.08 11.21 14.01
C ALA A 534 0.85 12.25 14.84
N GLU A 535 0.27 12.79 15.92
CA GLU A 535 0.97 13.70 16.83
C GLU A 535 2.08 13.04 17.65
N THR A 536 2.06 11.71 17.82
CA THR A 536 3.18 10.96 18.40
C THR A 536 4.40 10.96 17.46
N CYS A 537 4.18 11.05 16.15
CA CYS A 537 5.24 11.16 15.15
C CYS A 537 5.62 12.63 14.83
N SER A 538 5.18 13.59 15.64
CA SER A 538 5.39 15.02 15.38
C SER A 538 6.29 15.69 16.44
N PRO A 539 6.80 16.92 16.19
CA PRO A 539 7.57 17.68 17.17
C PRO A 539 6.89 17.89 18.53
N TRP A 540 5.56 17.79 18.59
CA TRP A 540 4.80 17.86 19.85
C TRP A 540 5.18 16.74 20.81
N PHE A 541 5.36 15.52 20.32
CA PHE A 541 5.75 14.40 21.16
C PHE A 541 7.17 14.53 21.71
N ARG A 542 8.14 14.96 20.88
CA ARG A 542 9.50 15.30 21.33
C ARG A 542 9.48 16.35 22.45
N LEU A 543 8.76 17.45 22.26
CA LEU A 543 8.60 18.48 23.31
C LEU A 543 7.91 17.93 24.57
N ALA A 544 6.92 17.03 24.44
CA ALA A 544 6.22 16.43 25.56
C ALA A 544 7.10 15.48 26.38
N ILE A 545 7.93 14.64 25.74
CA ILE A 545 8.89 13.79 26.46
C ILE A 545 10.01 14.62 27.09
N TYR A 546 10.47 15.71 26.48
CA TYR A 546 11.48 16.60 27.10
C TYR A 546 10.94 17.29 28.36
N LEU A 547 9.69 17.79 28.33
CA LEU A 547 9.04 18.40 29.49
C LEU A 547 8.83 17.39 30.63
N THR A 548 8.46 16.15 30.28
CA THR A 548 8.16 15.08 31.25
C THR A 548 9.43 14.52 31.89
N CYS A 549 10.43 14.19 31.07
CA CYS A 549 11.68 13.55 31.51
C CYS A 549 12.77 14.56 31.91
N LYS A 550 12.54 15.86 31.69
CA LYS A 550 13.45 16.97 32.04
C LYS A 550 14.87 16.79 31.48
N SER A 551 14.97 16.25 30.26
CA SER A 551 16.19 16.04 29.49
C SER A 551 15.88 16.20 28.01
N GLY A 552 16.86 16.64 27.23
CA GLY A 552 16.76 16.84 25.79
C GLY A 552 17.48 18.11 25.31
N PRO A 553 17.81 18.19 24.01
CA PRO A 553 18.53 19.33 23.45
C PRO A 553 17.66 20.60 23.45
N TYR A 554 18.31 21.77 23.54
CA TYR A 554 17.66 23.06 23.26
C TYR A 554 16.91 22.98 21.93
N SER A 555 15.59 23.23 21.97
CA SER A 555 14.70 22.99 20.83
C SER A 555 13.70 24.13 20.66
N ALA A 556 13.39 24.50 19.42
CA ALA A 556 12.40 25.52 19.10
C ALA A 556 11.45 25.04 18.00
N TYR A 557 10.14 25.23 18.20
CA TYR A 557 9.10 24.94 17.20
C TYR A 557 8.45 26.24 16.75
N PHE A 558 8.53 26.55 15.46
CA PHE A 558 8.09 27.82 14.88
C PHE A 558 6.81 27.65 14.05
N PRO A 559 5.80 28.55 14.20
CA PRO A 559 4.64 28.57 13.32
C PRO A 559 5.01 28.87 11.87
N HIS A 560 4.24 28.30 10.95
CA HIS A 560 4.32 28.61 9.53
C HIS A 560 4.20 30.12 9.27
N GLY A 561 5.01 30.66 8.35
CA GLY A 561 5.05 32.09 8.05
C GLY A 561 5.85 32.95 9.06
N THR A 562 6.44 32.35 10.10
CA THR A 562 7.36 33.08 10.99
C THR A 562 8.57 33.59 10.21
N ARG A 563 8.86 34.89 10.29
CA ARG A 563 10.08 35.48 9.72
C ARG A 563 11.12 35.72 10.80
N LEU A 564 12.23 34.99 10.74
CA LEU A 564 13.34 35.12 11.68
C LEU A 564 14.29 36.24 11.20
N THR A 565 14.44 37.31 11.98
CA THR A 565 15.45 38.36 11.75
C THR A 565 16.82 38.00 12.32
N THR A 566 16.84 37.16 13.34
CA THR A 566 18.02 36.66 14.05
C THR A 566 17.75 35.22 14.50
N LEU A 567 18.80 34.42 14.69
CA LEU A 567 18.68 33.12 15.35
C LEU A 567 18.52 33.34 16.88
N PRO A 568 17.69 32.56 17.60
CA PRO A 568 17.49 32.76 19.03
C PRO A 568 18.79 32.57 19.83
N GLU A 569 19.12 33.53 20.70
CA GLU A 569 20.38 33.56 21.45
C GLU A 569 20.60 32.30 22.31
N LYS A 570 19.54 31.70 22.86
CA LYS A 570 19.64 30.44 23.61
C LYS A 570 20.10 29.28 22.73
N LEU A 571 19.47 29.08 21.57
CA LEU A 571 19.88 28.06 20.59
C LEU A 571 21.33 28.29 20.14
N LEU A 572 21.69 29.54 19.83
CA LEU A 572 23.07 29.91 19.51
C LEU A 572 24.03 29.55 20.66
N SER A 573 23.75 29.99 21.89
CA SER A 573 24.64 29.74 23.05
C SER A 573 24.90 28.25 23.31
N SER A 574 23.93 27.38 22.98
CA SER A 574 24.07 25.92 23.10
C SER A 574 24.88 25.26 21.98
N ALA A 575 24.92 25.86 20.78
CA ALA A 575 25.64 25.35 19.61
C ALA A 575 27.03 26.01 19.43
N SER A 576 27.18 27.26 19.89
CA SER A 576 28.39 28.09 19.79
C SER A 576 29.42 27.86 20.91
N SER A 577 29.23 26.83 21.74
CA SER A 577 30.28 26.25 22.59
C SER A 577 31.39 25.57 21.77
N SER A 578 31.20 25.44 20.46
CA SER A 578 32.22 25.02 19.48
C SER A 578 32.16 25.91 18.23
N GLU A 579 33.27 26.00 17.49
CA GLU A 579 33.35 26.79 16.24
C GLU A 579 32.47 26.21 15.09
N PHE A 580 31.89 25.02 15.27
CA PHE A 580 31.21 24.23 14.24
C PHE A 580 29.79 23.78 14.64
N GLY A 581 29.08 24.61 15.40
CA GLY A 581 27.70 24.35 15.81
C GLY A 581 26.75 24.03 14.65
N ARG A 582 25.85 23.07 14.87
CA ARG A 582 24.84 22.61 13.90
C ARG A 582 23.45 22.59 14.53
N PHE A 583 22.42 22.59 13.69
CA PHE A 583 21.04 22.35 14.08
C PHE A 583 20.46 21.15 13.33
N LEU A 584 19.73 20.28 14.03
CA LEU A 584 18.82 19.32 13.42
C LEU A 584 17.50 20.04 13.11
N VAL A 585 17.13 20.08 11.83
CA VAL A 585 15.92 20.77 11.34
C VAL A 585 14.93 19.72 10.83
N SER A 586 13.73 19.71 11.40
CA SER A 586 12.63 18.80 11.03
C SER A 586 11.43 19.61 10.52
N SER A 587 10.75 19.14 9.49
CA SER A 587 9.57 19.80 8.90
C SER A 587 8.51 18.79 8.49
N THR A 588 7.26 19.21 8.29
CA THR A 588 6.17 18.29 7.88
C THR A 588 6.31 17.76 6.44
N LYS A 589 7.17 18.37 5.61
CA LYS A 589 7.28 18.10 4.15
C LYS A 589 8.63 17.52 3.71
N HIS A 590 9.67 17.66 4.53
CA HIS A 590 11.03 17.22 4.22
C HIS A 590 11.63 16.49 5.42
N GLU A 591 12.36 15.41 5.14
CA GLU A 591 13.05 14.60 6.15
C GLU A 591 13.95 15.45 7.07
N PRO A 592 14.14 15.04 8.35
CA PRO A 592 15.05 15.72 9.25
C PRO A 592 16.48 15.77 8.70
N HIS A 593 17.08 16.96 8.67
CA HIS A 593 18.41 17.18 8.12
C HIS A 593 19.22 18.15 8.99
N VAL A 594 20.54 18.02 8.96
CA VAL A 594 21.46 18.79 9.82
C VAL A 594 22.04 19.97 9.04
N ILE A 595 21.81 21.19 9.53
CA ILE A 595 22.26 22.44 8.91
C ILE A 595 23.34 23.10 9.78
N PRO A 596 24.47 23.59 9.23
CA PRO A 596 25.42 24.40 9.99
C PRO A 596 24.79 25.75 10.39
N VAL A 597 25.06 26.21 11.62
CA VAL A 597 24.50 27.46 12.19
C VAL A 597 24.68 28.67 11.26
N GLN A 598 25.80 28.71 10.54
CA GLN A 598 26.17 29.76 9.57
C GLN A 598 25.10 29.99 8.47
N ASN A 599 24.48 28.92 7.98
CA ASN A 599 23.48 28.98 6.91
C ASN A 599 22.03 28.93 7.43
N ALA A 600 21.84 28.60 8.71
CA ALA A 600 20.55 28.29 9.29
C ALA A 600 19.53 29.43 9.19
N LEU A 601 19.94 30.70 9.35
CA LEU A 601 18.99 31.82 9.28
C LEU A 601 18.33 31.95 7.90
N PHE A 602 19.03 31.64 6.82
CA PHE A 602 18.46 31.63 5.47
C PHE A 602 17.56 30.41 5.27
N ALA A 603 18.08 29.21 5.53
CA ALA A 603 17.36 27.95 5.30
C ALA A 603 16.07 27.84 6.16
N LEU A 604 16.09 28.30 7.41
CA LEU A 604 14.90 28.29 8.27
C LEU A 604 13.83 29.25 7.77
N ASN A 605 14.18 30.46 7.31
CA ASN A 605 13.20 31.38 6.73
C ASN A 605 12.55 30.79 5.47
N ASP A 606 13.32 30.12 4.61
CA ASP A 606 12.82 29.47 3.40
C ASP A 606 11.87 28.29 3.71
N LEU A 607 12.27 27.39 4.63
CA LEU A 607 11.41 26.30 5.10
C LEU A 607 10.13 26.81 5.78
N LEU A 608 10.19 27.95 6.50
CA LEU A 608 9.03 28.57 7.15
C LEU A 608 8.01 29.14 6.15
N THR A 609 8.40 29.41 4.90
CA THR A 609 7.45 29.71 3.80
C THR A 609 6.67 28.47 3.33
N ASN A 610 7.10 27.26 3.70
CA ASN A 610 6.53 26.00 3.24
C ASN A 610 5.76 25.23 4.32
N GLY A 611 6.03 25.46 5.61
CA GLY A 611 5.30 24.85 6.73
C GLY A 611 5.80 25.33 8.10
N PRO A 612 5.35 24.74 9.22
CA PRO A 612 5.97 24.91 10.52
C PRO A 612 7.31 24.16 10.57
N VAL A 613 8.28 24.66 11.35
CA VAL A 613 9.64 24.12 11.38
C VAL A 613 10.12 23.91 12.81
N PHE A 614 10.66 22.73 13.09
CA PHE A 614 11.26 22.37 14.37
C PHE A 614 12.78 22.35 14.25
N VAL A 615 13.47 22.98 15.21
CA VAL A 615 14.91 23.25 15.18
C VAL A 615 15.50 22.82 16.51
N GLN A 616 16.52 21.96 16.50
CA GLN A 616 17.14 21.42 17.71
C GLN A 616 18.66 21.64 17.66
N ALA A 617 19.27 21.98 18.79
CA ALA A 617 20.72 22.03 18.93
C ALA A 617 21.33 20.64 18.65
N TYR A 618 22.38 20.58 17.83
CA TYR A 618 23.02 19.33 17.43
C TYR A 618 24.54 19.41 17.62
N PRO A 619 25.20 18.36 18.16
CA PRO A 619 26.63 18.38 18.42
C PRO A 619 27.46 18.57 17.14
N PRO A 620 28.67 19.13 17.24
CA PRO A 620 29.60 19.18 16.12
C PRO A 620 30.06 17.77 15.76
N GLU A 621 30.22 17.53 14.46
CA GLU A 621 30.63 16.23 13.93
C GLU A 621 32.03 15.86 14.40
N SER A 622 32.12 14.69 15.05
CA SER A 622 33.38 14.10 15.49
C SER A 622 33.38 12.61 15.14
N SER A 623 34.56 12.02 15.05
CA SER A 623 34.80 10.63 14.57
C SER A 623 34.21 9.51 15.44
N GLU A 624 33.39 9.84 16.44
CA GLU A 624 32.74 8.91 17.35
C GLU A 624 31.24 8.76 17.05
N VAL A 625 30.64 7.74 17.67
CA VAL A 625 29.19 7.53 17.75
C VAL A 625 28.52 8.71 18.45
N GLN A 626 27.59 9.37 17.76
CA GLN A 626 26.88 10.56 18.26
C GLN A 626 25.52 10.22 18.89
N THR A 627 24.94 9.08 18.54
CA THR A 627 23.61 8.63 18.98
C THR A 627 23.65 7.19 19.51
N VAL A 628 23.00 6.97 20.64
CA VAL A 628 22.84 5.65 21.27
C VAL A 628 21.37 5.23 21.19
N LEU A 629 21.14 3.97 20.78
CA LEU A 629 19.81 3.39 20.65
C LEU A 629 19.58 2.39 21.78
N VAL A 630 18.55 2.62 22.60
CA VAL A 630 18.20 1.82 23.77
C VAL A 630 16.88 1.10 23.51
N ALA A 631 16.93 -0.21 23.29
CA ALA A 631 15.74 -1.03 23.05
C ALA A 631 14.84 -1.12 24.29
N PHE A 632 13.51 -1.20 24.09
CA PHE A 632 12.54 -1.56 25.11
C PHE A 632 11.54 -2.61 24.59
N PRO A 633 10.97 -3.48 25.44
CA PRO A 633 11.02 -3.49 26.91
C PRO A 633 12.41 -3.85 27.48
N PHE A 634 12.67 -3.54 28.74
CA PHE A 634 13.97 -3.77 29.38
C PHE A 634 14.02 -5.17 30.00
N GLU A 635 15.15 -5.86 29.87
CA GLU A 635 15.35 -7.16 30.52
C GLU A 635 15.72 -6.99 32.01
N LYS A 636 15.45 -8.01 32.84
CA LYS A 636 15.78 -7.98 34.27
C LYS A 636 17.29 -7.89 34.51
N SER A 637 18.05 -8.59 33.67
CA SER A 637 19.51 -8.54 33.55
C SER A 637 20.06 -7.12 33.33
N GLU A 638 19.40 -6.32 32.49
CA GLU A 638 19.80 -4.93 32.22
C GLU A 638 19.45 -4.01 33.39
N LEU A 639 18.25 -4.17 33.96
CA LEU A 639 17.78 -3.40 35.12
C LEU A 639 18.67 -3.66 36.36
N GLU A 640 19.20 -4.87 36.52
CA GLU A 640 20.18 -5.21 37.56
C GLU A 640 21.58 -4.63 37.30
N ASN A 641 21.91 -4.19 36.08
CA ASN A 641 23.19 -3.55 35.76
C ASN A 641 23.12 -2.01 35.95
N PRO A 642 23.83 -1.43 36.94
CA PRO A 642 23.80 0.01 37.20
C PRO A 642 24.47 0.86 36.10
N ARG A 643 25.17 0.26 35.13
CA ARG A 643 25.78 0.95 33.99
C ARG A 643 24.97 0.86 32.70
N SER A 644 23.84 0.15 32.70
CA SER A 644 22.98 0.03 31.51
C SER A 644 22.24 1.34 31.22
N PHE A 645 22.08 1.69 29.94
CA PHE A 645 21.31 2.86 29.53
C PHE A 645 19.79 2.74 29.82
N CYS A 646 19.26 1.55 30.11
CA CYS A 646 17.88 1.42 30.62
C CYS A 646 17.71 2.10 32.00
N ASN A 647 18.79 2.20 32.78
CA ASN A 647 18.85 2.85 34.08
C ASN A 647 19.21 4.36 34.00
N HIS A 648 19.26 4.95 32.81
CA HIS A 648 19.39 6.39 32.63
C HIS A 648 18.16 7.12 33.20
N PRO A 649 18.31 8.20 34.00
CA PRO A 649 17.17 8.82 34.71
C PRO A 649 16.01 9.27 33.81
N ALA A 650 16.30 9.80 32.62
CA ALA A 650 15.26 10.18 31.66
C ALA A 650 14.53 8.96 31.05
N VAL A 651 15.23 7.82 30.91
CA VAL A 651 14.67 6.57 30.36
C VAL A 651 13.77 5.90 31.40
N GLN A 652 14.19 5.87 32.67
CA GLN A 652 13.34 5.43 33.78
C GLN A 652 12.09 6.32 33.91
N THR A 653 12.25 7.65 33.89
CA THR A 653 11.11 8.59 33.95
C THR A 653 10.13 8.39 32.78
N LEU A 654 10.64 8.15 31.57
CA LEU A 654 9.81 7.84 30.41
C LEU A 654 9.09 6.49 30.57
N SER A 655 9.78 5.48 31.11
CA SER A 655 9.22 4.15 31.41
C SER A 655 8.00 4.23 32.33
N GLU A 656 8.07 5.05 33.38
CA GLU A 656 6.97 5.24 34.35
C GLU A 656 5.77 6.01 33.75
N ASN A 657 6.02 7.06 32.96
CA ASN A 657 4.96 7.93 32.45
C ASN A 657 4.26 7.38 31.20
N VAL A 658 4.98 6.63 30.36
CA VAL A 658 4.48 6.06 29.10
C VAL A 658 4.23 4.55 29.18
N GLY A 659 4.81 3.85 30.16
CA GLY A 659 4.67 2.40 30.31
C GLY A 659 5.49 1.61 29.28
N LEU A 660 6.77 1.97 29.10
CA LEU A 660 7.66 1.34 28.10
C LEU A 660 7.74 -0.19 28.24
N GLN A 661 7.57 -0.73 29.46
CA GLN A 661 7.53 -2.19 29.72
C GLN A 661 6.28 -2.90 29.16
N SER A 662 5.24 -2.17 28.77
CA SER A 662 4.05 -2.70 28.09
C SER A 662 4.06 -2.46 26.58
N MET A 663 5.09 -1.79 26.07
CA MET A 663 5.27 -1.42 24.68
C MET A 663 6.57 -2.02 24.14
N ALA A 664 6.87 -1.82 22.87
CA ALA A 664 8.16 -2.17 22.28
C ALA A 664 8.62 -1.10 21.30
N GLY A 665 9.94 -0.94 21.16
CA GLY A 665 10.54 0.15 20.42
C GLY A 665 11.94 0.50 20.90
N TYR A 666 12.37 1.73 20.66
CA TYR A 666 13.68 2.23 21.09
C TYR A 666 13.66 3.71 21.49
N VAL A 667 14.48 4.05 22.48
CA VAL A 667 14.79 5.43 22.87
C VAL A 667 16.08 5.85 22.18
N VAL A 668 16.11 7.07 21.65
CA VAL A 668 17.30 7.69 21.04
C VAL A 668 17.91 8.66 22.04
N LEU A 669 19.14 8.42 22.45
CA LEU A 669 19.94 9.33 23.27
C LEU A 669 21.03 10.01 22.42
N LEU A 670 21.27 11.29 22.66
CA LEU A 670 22.24 12.12 21.96
C LEU A 670 23.43 12.43 22.87
N LYS A 671 24.65 12.09 22.43
CA LYS A 671 25.88 12.32 23.21
C LYS A 671 26.22 13.82 23.25
N ASN A 672 26.13 14.41 24.44
CA ASN A 672 26.34 15.82 24.69
C ASN A 672 27.82 16.10 25.00
N ARG A 673 28.53 16.80 24.10
CA ARG A 673 30.01 16.96 24.13
C ARG A 673 30.52 17.93 25.22
N ASN A 674 29.74 18.26 26.24
CA ASN A 674 30.16 19.17 27.32
C ASN A 674 31.30 18.58 28.19
N VAL A 675 31.46 17.26 28.25
CA VAL A 675 32.67 16.62 28.79
C VAL A 675 33.73 16.47 27.68
N ALA A 676 34.34 17.60 27.32
CA ALA A 676 35.54 17.63 26.50
C ALA A 676 36.74 17.10 27.32
N LEU A 677 37.31 15.97 26.87
CA LEU A 677 38.53 15.38 27.45
C LEU A 677 39.68 16.40 27.46
N LYS A 678 40.16 16.76 28.65
CA LYS A 678 41.13 17.86 28.87
C LYS A 678 42.57 17.63 28.36
N ASN A 679 42.83 16.55 27.61
CA ASN A 679 44.20 16.06 27.37
C ASN A 679 44.72 16.17 25.93
N ASP A 680 43.86 16.10 24.90
CA ASP A 680 44.32 15.76 23.53
C ASP A 680 44.39 16.91 22.51
N GLU A 681 44.46 18.18 22.95
CA GLU A 681 44.65 19.36 22.05
C GLU A 681 46.08 19.48 21.44
N LYS A 682 46.83 18.38 21.27
CA LYS A 682 48.25 18.42 20.87
C LYS A 682 48.68 17.46 19.76
N GLN A 683 47.78 17.07 18.86
CA GLN A 683 48.18 16.50 17.57
C GLN A 683 47.17 16.85 16.46
N TYR A 684 47.65 16.83 15.20
CA TYR A 684 46.87 17.09 13.98
C TYR A 684 46.26 18.50 13.83
N ARG A 685 47.12 19.51 13.81
CA ARG A 685 46.97 20.56 12.78
C ARG A 685 47.53 20.03 11.45
N GLU A 686 47.06 20.62 10.36
CA GLU A 686 47.37 20.28 8.95
C GLU A 686 46.78 18.96 8.44
N ILE A 687 45.81 19.05 7.51
CA ILE A 687 46.07 18.81 6.09
C ILE A 687 44.90 19.37 5.22
N SER A 688 45.29 20.07 4.15
CA SER A 688 44.59 20.43 2.91
C SER A 688 43.05 20.31 2.80
N GLY A 689 42.40 21.42 2.46
CA GLY A 689 40.99 21.41 2.04
C GLY A 689 40.79 21.01 0.57
N ARG A 690 39.66 20.37 0.26
CA ARG A 690 39.14 20.19 -1.10
C ARG A 690 37.61 20.26 -1.08
N THR A 691 37.06 21.23 -1.80
CA THR A 691 35.62 21.30 -2.09
C THR A 691 35.25 20.16 -3.05
N ARG A 692 34.34 19.27 -2.62
CA ARG A 692 33.51 18.47 -3.53
C ARG A 692 32.07 18.95 -3.36
N THR A 693 31.49 19.47 -4.43
CA THR A 693 30.04 19.65 -4.54
C THR A 693 29.41 18.35 -5.04
N ASP A 694 28.09 18.28 -4.96
CA ASP A 694 27.22 17.38 -5.73
C ASP A 694 27.43 15.87 -5.55
N ASP A 695 26.72 15.30 -4.56
CA ASP A 695 26.19 13.93 -4.63
C ASP A 695 24.81 13.90 -3.94
N ALA A 696 23.85 13.15 -4.49
CA ALA A 696 22.43 13.32 -4.21
C ALA A 696 21.94 12.46 -3.02
N PHE A 697 21.80 13.07 -1.85
CA PHE A 697 21.22 12.40 -0.67
C PHE A 697 19.69 12.26 -0.77
N LEU A 698 19.23 11.02 -0.93
CA LEU A 698 17.85 10.59 -0.66
C LEU A 698 17.83 9.74 0.62
N GLN A 699 16.71 9.80 1.36
CA GLN A 699 16.28 8.85 2.40
C GLN A 699 17.31 8.62 3.51
N ASN A 700 17.24 9.46 4.55
CA ASN A 700 18.15 9.39 5.70
C ASN A 700 17.50 9.65 7.07
N SER A 701 16.18 9.46 7.16
CA SER A 701 15.43 9.33 8.43
C SER A 701 15.77 8.05 9.22
N GLY A 702 16.80 7.30 8.80
CA GLY A 702 17.41 6.18 9.51
C GLY A 702 18.94 6.23 9.43
N ASN A 703 19.57 6.77 10.47
CA ASN A 703 20.98 6.56 10.84
C ASN A 703 22.08 6.88 9.79
N ALA A 704 22.29 8.18 9.51
CA ALA A 704 23.56 8.70 8.98
C ALA A 704 24.39 9.52 9.99
N THR A 705 24.09 9.39 11.29
CA THR A 705 25.18 9.38 12.28
C THR A 705 25.56 7.93 12.53
N THR A 706 26.84 7.71 12.86
CA THR A 706 27.34 6.46 13.44
C THR A 706 26.56 6.18 14.71
N SER A 707 25.57 5.30 14.61
CA SER A 707 24.76 4.81 15.72
C SER A 707 25.24 3.41 16.09
N ARG A 708 25.19 3.06 17.37
CA ARG A 708 25.43 1.70 17.84
C ARG A 708 24.38 1.33 18.88
N LEU A 709 24.01 0.06 18.88
CA LEU A 709 23.57 -0.61 20.10
C LEU A 709 24.72 -0.53 21.11
N GLN A 710 24.55 0.34 22.11
CA GLN A 710 25.35 0.34 23.32
C GLN A 710 24.38 0.12 24.47
N SER A 711 24.38 -1.08 25.04
CA SER A 711 23.58 -1.43 26.22
C SER A 711 24.08 -0.72 27.47
N GLU A 712 25.35 -0.32 27.51
CA GLU A 712 26.08 0.16 28.70
C GLU A 712 26.97 1.38 28.42
N LEU A 713 27.16 2.22 29.45
CA LEU A 713 28.08 3.35 29.46
C LEU A 713 29.54 2.93 29.19
N SER A 714 30.21 3.62 28.27
CA SER A 714 31.67 3.50 28.09
C SER A 714 32.43 3.87 29.36
N GLU A 715 33.64 3.32 29.56
CA GLU A 715 34.47 3.66 30.72
C GLU A 715 34.74 5.17 30.82
N GLY A 716 34.45 5.75 31.99
CA GLY A 716 34.59 7.19 32.25
C GLY A 716 33.40 8.08 31.88
N ALA A 717 32.39 7.58 31.14
CA ALA A 717 31.18 8.35 30.82
C ALA A 717 30.13 8.27 31.94
N GLN A 718 29.33 9.34 32.09
CA GLN A 718 28.20 9.45 33.01
C GLN A 718 26.87 9.48 32.24
N PHE A 719 25.74 9.32 32.94
CA PHE A 719 24.42 9.42 32.29
C PHE A 719 24.12 10.86 31.84
N GLU A 720 24.62 11.85 32.59
CA GLU A 720 24.54 13.28 32.31
C GLU A 720 25.22 13.69 30.98
N ASP A 721 26.06 12.84 30.39
CA ASP A 721 26.67 13.03 29.06
C ASP A 721 25.68 12.75 27.91
N TYR A 722 24.45 12.31 28.21
CA TYR A 722 23.46 11.87 27.22
C TYR A 722 22.10 12.55 27.42
N ASP A 723 21.62 13.24 26.39
CA ASP A 723 20.30 13.88 26.40
C ASP A 723 19.26 13.06 25.63
N LEU A 724 18.03 13.03 26.12
CA LEU A 724 16.90 12.38 25.44
C LEU A 724 16.60 13.10 24.12
N LEU A 725 16.73 12.42 22.97
CA LEU A 725 16.43 12.99 21.66
C LEU A 725 15.07 12.57 21.14
N ASP A 726 14.73 11.28 21.18
CA ASP A 726 13.46 10.76 20.65
C ASP A 726 13.04 9.44 21.28
N CYS A 727 11.81 9.01 21.05
CA CYS A 727 11.30 7.70 21.44
C CYS A 727 10.39 7.13 20.34
N VAL A 728 10.81 6.03 19.72
CA VAL A 728 10.12 5.43 18.58
C VAL A 728 9.46 4.12 19.01
N PHE A 729 8.17 3.98 18.76
CA PHE A 729 7.38 2.79 19.08
C PHE A 729 7.22 1.89 17.84
N GLY A 730 7.36 0.58 18.02
CA GLY A 730 7.30 -0.42 16.96
C GLY A 730 8.65 -1.08 16.66
N VAL A 731 8.66 -2.00 15.70
CA VAL A 731 9.80 -2.84 15.33
C VAL A 731 10.57 -2.17 14.18
N PRO A 732 11.83 -1.74 14.37
CA PRO A 732 12.57 -1.00 13.35
C PRO A 732 12.98 -1.89 12.17
N LEU A 733 12.55 -1.56 10.96
CA LEU A 733 12.96 -2.32 9.75
C LEU A 733 14.36 -1.94 9.25
N PHE A 734 14.83 -0.74 9.58
CA PHE A 734 16.04 -0.17 8.97
C PHE A 734 17.35 -0.47 9.72
N ASP A 735 17.27 -1.09 10.91
CA ASP A 735 18.42 -1.59 11.68
C ASP A 735 18.20 -3.07 12.04
N SER A 736 18.84 -3.99 11.33
CA SER A 736 18.70 -5.44 11.53
C SER A 736 19.21 -5.91 12.91
N SER A 737 20.09 -5.15 13.57
CA SER A 737 20.61 -5.52 14.90
C SER A 737 19.61 -5.16 16.00
N LEU A 738 19.10 -3.93 15.99
CA LEU A 738 18.06 -3.45 16.91
C LEU A 738 16.72 -4.16 16.69
N ASN A 739 16.41 -4.52 15.43
CA ASN A 739 15.26 -5.34 15.07
C ASN A 739 15.24 -6.68 15.83
N LYS A 740 16.37 -7.40 15.82
CA LYS A 740 16.50 -8.73 16.45
C LYS A 740 16.37 -8.66 17.96
N ASP A 741 16.98 -7.64 18.57
CA ASP A 741 16.90 -7.40 20.01
C ASP A 741 15.45 -7.10 20.44
N ILE A 742 14.76 -6.18 19.77
CA ILE A 742 13.35 -5.85 20.05
C ILE A 742 12.43 -7.07 19.82
N CYS A 743 12.61 -7.81 18.73
CA CYS A 743 11.83 -9.02 18.44
C CYS A 743 12.06 -10.13 19.48
N HIS A 744 13.28 -10.31 19.97
CA HIS A 744 13.58 -11.22 21.08
C HIS A 744 12.85 -10.80 22.36
N ARG A 745 12.97 -9.53 22.75
CA ARG A 745 12.36 -8.95 23.95
C ARG A 745 10.82 -9.05 23.95
N ILE A 746 10.17 -8.76 22.81
CA ILE A 746 8.71 -8.89 22.65
C ILE A 746 8.23 -10.30 22.98
N ASN A 747 8.94 -11.32 22.47
CA ASN A 747 8.61 -12.72 22.68
C ASN A 747 8.96 -13.19 24.11
N ALA A 748 10.16 -12.85 24.60
CA ALA A 748 10.63 -13.22 25.94
C ALA A 748 9.73 -12.67 27.07
N GLN A 749 9.08 -11.52 26.85
CA GLN A 749 8.15 -10.91 27.81
C GLN A 749 6.66 -11.15 27.46
N GLY A 750 6.36 -11.82 26.34
CA GLY A 750 4.99 -12.13 25.92
C GLY A 750 4.11 -10.90 25.67
N ILE A 751 4.67 -9.78 25.15
CA ILE A 751 3.91 -8.51 25.03
C ILE A 751 2.68 -8.67 24.11
N LEU A 752 2.74 -9.56 23.11
CA LEU A 752 1.63 -9.83 22.21
C LEU A 752 0.46 -10.64 22.84
N ASP A 753 0.61 -11.10 24.09
CA ASP A 753 -0.42 -11.90 24.77
C ASP A 753 -1.68 -11.10 25.12
N ALA A 754 -2.82 -11.80 25.13
CA ALA A 754 -4.13 -11.25 25.48
C ALA A 754 -4.16 -10.52 26.85
N LYS A 755 -3.28 -10.91 27.77
CA LYS A 755 -3.13 -10.31 29.11
C LYS A 755 -2.59 -8.87 29.07
N ASN A 756 -1.66 -8.58 28.14
CA ASN A 756 -0.96 -7.31 28.06
C ASN A 756 -1.72 -6.25 27.24
N ARG A 757 -2.74 -6.66 26.49
CA ARG A 757 -3.61 -5.81 25.65
C ARG A 757 -4.18 -4.59 26.38
N LEU A 758 -4.61 -4.76 27.64
CA LEU A 758 -5.14 -3.65 28.45
C LEU A 758 -4.04 -2.64 28.84
N ASN A 759 -2.83 -3.12 29.15
CA ASN A 759 -1.71 -2.26 29.52
C ASN A 759 -1.24 -1.43 28.33
N ILE A 760 -1.11 -2.05 27.14
CA ILE A 760 -0.86 -1.36 25.87
C ILE A 760 -1.91 -0.25 25.64
N GLN A 761 -3.21 -0.54 25.79
CA GLN A 761 -4.26 0.47 25.63
C GLN A 761 -4.23 1.59 26.68
N LEU A 762 -3.65 1.37 27.87
CA LEU A 762 -3.40 2.42 28.86
C LEU A 762 -2.21 3.29 28.43
N SER A 763 -1.09 2.68 28.04
CA SER A 763 0.07 3.38 27.46
C SER A 763 -0.30 4.24 26.24
N ASN A 764 -1.08 3.69 25.29
CA ASN A 764 -1.57 4.44 24.13
C ASN A 764 -2.34 5.70 24.55
N LYS A 765 -3.20 5.61 25.59
CA LYS A 765 -3.96 6.75 26.12
C LYS A 765 -3.08 7.75 26.89
N GLN A 766 -2.09 7.28 27.65
CA GLN A 766 -1.14 8.12 28.37
C GLN A 766 -0.33 8.99 27.40
N ILE A 767 0.23 8.39 26.34
CA ILE A 767 0.96 9.10 25.27
C ILE A 767 0.10 10.21 24.67
N VAL A 768 -1.13 9.89 24.23
CA VAL A 768 -2.02 10.87 23.60
C VAL A 768 -2.42 11.98 24.57
N THR A 769 -2.72 11.65 25.84
CA THR A 769 -3.09 12.65 26.86
C THR A 769 -1.94 13.62 27.14
N MET A 770 -0.72 13.10 27.28
CA MET A 770 0.50 13.88 27.52
C MET A 770 0.77 14.88 26.38
N VAL A 771 0.58 14.45 25.13
CA VAL A 771 0.73 15.30 23.94
C VAL A 771 -0.40 16.32 23.83
N GLU A 772 -1.66 15.91 24.01
CA GLU A 772 -2.81 16.81 23.99
C GLU A 772 -2.73 17.90 25.06
N GLU A 773 -2.24 17.61 26.26
CA GLU A 773 -2.08 18.61 27.33
C GLU A 773 -1.05 19.69 26.97
N LEU A 774 0.08 19.29 26.35
CA LEU A 774 1.05 20.25 25.83
C LEU A 774 0.45 21.11 24.71
N MET A 775 -0.22 20.50 23.73
CA MET A 775 -0.89 21.21 22.63
C MET A 775 -1.93 22.20 23.17
N ARG A 776 -2.77 21.77 24.11
CA ARG A 776 -3.82 22.58 24.76
C ARG A 776 -3.22 23.80 25.49
N LYS A 777 -2.07 23.65 26.14
CA LYS A 777 -1.31 24.73 26.80
C LYS A 777 -0.63 25.67 25.80
N ALA A 778 -0.08 25.12 24.71
CA ALA A 778 0.63 25.88 23.68
C ALA A 778 -0.32 26.71 22.80
N ASN A 779 -1.40 26.09 22.32
CA ASN A 779 -2.34 26.61 21.32
C ASN A 779 -3.65 27.14 21.94
N PHE A 780 -3.64 27.56 23.22
CA PHE A 780 -4.78 28.21 23.89
C PHE A 780 -6.09 27.39 23.85
N GLY A 781 -5.98 26.06 23.90
CA GLY A 781 -7.11 25.13 23.83
C GLY A 781 -7.42 24.55 22.44
N LEU A 782 -6.79 25.05 21.38
CA LEU A 782 -6.98 24.56 20.00
C LEU A 782 -6.13 23.31 19.76
N ILE A 783 -6.79 22.16 19.62
CA ILE A 783 -6.15 20.82 19.58
C ILE A 783 -6.51 20.01 18.33
N THR A 784 -7.21 20.59 17.36
CA THR A 784 -7.49 19.95 16.06
C THR A 784 -7.32 20.94 14.91
N THR A 785 -6.88 20.45 13.75
CA THR A 785 -6.65 21.27 12.55
C THR A 785 -7.93 21.95 12.06
N SER A 786 -9.09 21.32 12.26
CA SER A 786 -10.43 21.87 11.99
C SER A 786 -10.90 22.96 12.98
N GLN A 787 -10.18 23.21 14.07
CA GLN A 787 -10.37 24.38 14.94
C GLN A 787 -9.48 25.57 14.53
N LEU A 788 -8.48 25.33 13.69
CA LEU A 788 -7.52 26.35 13.20
C LEU A 788 -7.85 26.82 11.77
N PHE A 789 -8.36 25.93 10.92
CA PHE A 789 -8.66 26.20 9.53
C PHE A 789 -10.11 25.80 9.18
N VAL A 790 -10.81 26.69 8.47
CA VAL A 790 -12.23 26.52 8.10
C VAL A 790 -12.41 25.53 6.95
N GLU A 791 -11.41 25.43 6.07
CA GLU A 791 -11.42 24.55 4.90
C GLU A 791 -10.08 23.81 4.80
N SER A 792 -10.11 22.50 5.09
CA SER A 792 -9.15 21.55 4.53
C SER A 792 -9.90 20.31 4.06
N GLU A 793 -9.53 19.78 2.88
CA GLU A 793 -10.13 18.57 2.37
C GLU A 793 -9.79 17.40 3.31
N GLN A 794 -10.78 16.62 3.71
CA GLN A 794 -10.68 15.58 4.77
C GLN A 794 -9.83 14.35 4.41
N ARG A 795 -8.89 14.48 3.46
CA ARG A 795 -8.15 13.39 2.81
C ARG A 795 -6.68 13.29 3.22
N LYS A 796 -6.14 14.23 4.00
CA LYS A 796 -4.76 14.20 4.51
C LYS A 796 -4.69 14.34 6.03
N VAL A 797 -3.71 13.68 6.62
CA VAL A 797 -3.44 13.68 8.05
C VAL A 797 -2.49 14.83 8.37
N GLU A 798 -3.04 16.00 8.67
CA GLU A 798 -2.25 17.19 8.98
C GLU A 798 -2.06 17.34 10.49
N VAL A 799 -0.81 17.20 10.94
CA VAL A 799 -0.31 17.59 12.26
C VAL A 799 -0.76 19.01 12.59
N VAL A 800 -1.35 19.20 13.77
CA VAL A 800 -1.82 20.50 14.25
C VAL A 800 -0.63 21.45 14.38
N PRO A 801 -0.55 22.56 13.64
CA PRO A 801 0.59 23.46 13.74
C PRO A 801 0.62 24.19 15.10
N PRO A 802 1.79 24.65 15.57
CA PRO A 802 1.88 25.53 16.72
C PRO A 802 1.30 26.90 16.35
N VAL A 803 0.56 27.53 17.25
CA VAL A 803 -0.03 28.88 17.05
C VAL A 803 0.98 30.01 17.33
N ARG A 804 2.04 29.70 18.08
CA ARG A 804 3.11 30.62 18.51
C ARG A 804 4.43 29.87 18.62
N ALA A 805 5.56 30.58 18.62
CA ALA A 805 6.86 29.94 18.80
C ALA A 805 6.99 29.32 20.21
N ILE A 806 7.49 28.09 20.26
CA ILE A 806 7.66 27.27 21.47
C ILE A 806 9.15 26.97 21.63
N PHE A 807 9.69 27.10 22.85
CA PHE A 807 11.10 26.86 23.15
C PHE A 807 11.24 25.91 24.34
N TYR A 808 11.96 24.80 24.18
CA TYR A 808 12.43 23.99 25.30
C TYR A 808 13.85 24.42 25.68
N ASP A 809 14.03 24.75 26.96
CA ASP A 809 15.30 25.18 27.55
C ASP A 809 15.91 24.01 28.33
N SER A 810 17.06 23.48 27.90
CA SER A 810 17.63 22.27 28.52
C SER A 810 18.30 22.51 29.88
N VAL A 811 18.63 23.76 30.21
CA VAL A 811 19.20 24.15 31.50
C VAL A 811 18.10 24.41 32.52
N LEU A 812 17.03 25.11 32.13
CA LEU A 812 15.85 25.32 32.99
C LEU A 812 14.93 24.08 33.04
N LYS A 813 15.02 23.19 32.06
CA LYS A 813 14.20 21.96 31.90
C LYS A 813 12.71 22.27 31.83
N GLU A 814 12.37 23.37 31.16
CA GLU A 814 11.01 23.92 31.02
C GLU A 814 10.70 24.32 29.56
N ILE A 815 9.41 24.34 29.22
CA ILE A 815 8.91 24.91 27.96
C ILE A 815 8.47 26.36 28.18
N GLN A 816 9.11 27.26 27.42
CA GLN A 816 8.81 28.68 27.33
C GLN A 816 8.04 28.96 26.03
N PHE A 817 7.06 29.86 26.09
CA PHE A 817 6.25 30.23 24.93
C PHE A 817 6.50 31.69 24.57
N ALA A 818 6.57 31.99 23.28
CA ALA A 818 6.54 33.37 22.82
C ALA A 818 5.22 34.08 23.21
N PRO A 819 5.24 35.41 23.42
CA PRO A 819 4.03 36.21 23.27
C PRO A 819 3.52 36.13 21.82
N ILE A 820 2.24 36.45 21.64
CA ILE A 820 1.62 36.73 20.34
C ILE A 820 1.59 38.26 20.16
#